data_AF-A0A9K3IZU1-F1
#
_entry.id   AF-A0A9K3IZU1-F1
#
_cell.length_a   1.000
_cell.length_b   1.000
_cell.length_c   1.000
_cell.angle_alpha   90.00
_cell.angle_beta   90.00
_cell.angle_gamma   90.00
#
_symmetry.space_group_name_H-M   'P 1'
#
loop_
_entity.id
_entity.type
_entity.pdbx_description
1 polymer ?
#
loop_
_entity_poly.entity_id
_entity_poly.type
_entity_poly.pdbx_seq_one_letter_code
_entity_poly.pdbx_strand_id
1 'polypeptide(L)'
;MLWSDVFFVGGCKWRVLIYPKGNNTDHLSLYLDAADSITLPYGWNRHAQFSLAMVNQIHSESTIRKDAEHHFNAQESDWGFTSFMPLSDLYDPRRGYLLNDTCIVEVDVAVMELEEDEILAPHSEFAAAEGSQSVEENANAVDAPIADDPPSVRFTWIIENFSKLTGKKLYSNVFFVGGYKWRVLIFPKGNNGDYLSVYLDVADSTTSPHGWSRNALFSLAVVNQIHSEFTISKDTEHEFNARESDWGFTSFMPLSDLYDPRRGYLLNDTCIVEADVVVLELEEEEMSVPHFEFAAGEGSQPVEENANAVDAPIVDDPPSLEEDEILAPHSEFAAAEGSQSVEENANAVDAPIADDPPSVRFTWTIENFSKLTGKKLYSNVFFVGGYKWRVLIFPKGNNGDCLSVYLDVADSTTSPHGWSRNALFSLAVVNQIHSEFTISKDTEHEFNARESDWGFTSFMPLSDLYDPRRGYLLNDTCIVEADVVVLEVLEEEEMSVPHFEFAAGEGSQPVEENANAVDAPIVDPPSVRFTWKIENFSKLTRKKLYSRIFFVGGYKWRVLMYPKGNNTDHLSMYLDVADSTTSPHGWSRKALFSLAVVNQIHSEFTLSKETEHQFNALKSDWGFTSFMPLSDLYDPHRGYLLNDTCIVEADVAVLEVVDVKSSMPNLDSLSING
;
A
#
# COMPACT_ATOMS: atom_id res chain seq x y z
N MET A 1 -17.26 14.60 7.39
CA MET A 1 -16.66 14.23 8.68
C MET A 1 -16.84 15.40 9.65
N LEU A 2 -17.46 15.16 10.80
CA LEU A 2 -17.51 16.06 11.95
C LEU A 2 -17.22 15.22 13.21
N TRP A 3 -16.86 15.87 14.31
CA TRP A 3 -16.61 15.25 15.61
C TRP A 3 -17.54 15.84 16.66
N SER A 4 -17.96 15.05 17.65
CA SER A 4 -18.53 15.59 18.88
C SER A 4 -17.46 16.19 19.79
N ASP A 5 -17.90 16.89 20.84
CA ASP A 5 -17.08 17.11 22.03
C ASP A 5 -16.62 15.78 22.64
N VAL A 6 -15.53 15.83 23.39
CA VAL A 6 -14.93 14.67 24.06
C VAL A 6 -15.62 14.43 25.42
N PHE A 7 -16.04 13.19 25.66
CA PHE A 7 -16.62 12.72 26.92
C PHE A 7 -15.75 11.61 27.54
N PHE A 8 -16.04 11.21 28.78
CA PHE A 8 -15.17 10.31 29.56
C PHE A 8 -15.96 9.15 30.16
N VAL A 9 -15.55 7.91 29.85
CA VAL A 9 -16.17 6.66 30.33
C VAL A 9 -15.09 5.61 30.53
N GLY A 10 -15.15 4.88 31.66
CA GLY A 10 -14.26 3.73 31.90
C GLY A 10 -12.77 4.06 31.89
N GLY A 11 -12.39 5.22 32.44
CA GLY A 11 -11.01 5.68 32.47
C GLY A 11 -10.48 6.29 31.16
N CYS A 12 -11.30 6.34 30.10
CA CYS A 12 -10.86 6.65 28.74
C CYS A 12 -11.64 7.82 28.14
N LYS A 13 -11.03 8.56 27.20
CA LYS A 13 -11.69 9.66 26.49
C LYS A 13 -12.32 9.15 25.19
N TRP A 14 -13.56 9.54 24.95
CA TRP A 14 -14.38 9.10 23.82
C TRP A 14 -14.97 10.29 23.08
N ARG A 15 -15.22 10.14 21.77
CA ARG A 15 -15.99 11.09 20.96
C ARG A 15 -16.74 10.35 19.85
N VAL A 16 -17.80 10.96 19.33
CA VAL A 16 -18.54 10.45 18.18
C VAL A 16 -17.99 11.08 16.90
N LEU A 17 -17.77 10.27 15.88
CA LEU A 17 -17.36 10.65 14.55
C LEU A 17 -18.53 10.44 13.57
N ILE A 18 -18.92 11.48 12.86
CA ILE A 18 -20.08 11.48 11.96
C ILE A 18 -19.71 11.87 10.53
N TYR A 19 -20.23 11.11 9.56
CA TYR A 19 -20.18 11.43 8.14
C TYR A 19 -21.61 11.70 7.65
N PRO A 20 -22.10 12.96 7.75
CA PRO A 20 -23.50 13.29 7.47
C PRO A 20 -23.88 13.19 5.98
N LYS A 21 -22.90 12.99 5.09
CA LYS A 21 -23.07 12.69 3.65
C LYS A 21 -22.49 11.31 3.28
N GLY A 22 -22.31 10.44 4.28
CA GLY A 22 -21.70 9.12 4.15
C GLY A 22 -20.18 9.11 4.02
N ASN A 23 -19.61 7.92 4.22
CA ASN A 23 -18.19 7.62 4.10
C ASN A 23 -18.00 6.67 2.90
N ASN A 24 -17.96 7.25 1.70
CA ASN A 24 -18.02 6.54 0.40
C ASN A 24 -19.29 5.68 0.19
N THR A 25 -20.37 5.98 0.94
CA THR A 25 -21.68 5.31 0.88
C THR A 25 -22.80 6.35 0.70
N ASP A 26 -23.97 5.91 0.26
CA ASP A 26 -25.22 6.69 0.21
C ASP A 26 -25.98 6.68 1.55
N HIS A 27 -25.30 6.30 2.63
CA HIS A 27 -25.80 6.19 3.99
C HIS A 27 -25.01 7.11 4.93
N LEU A 28 -25.70 7.72 5.89
CA LEU A 28 -25.07 8.30 7.08
C LEU A 28 -24.13 7.28 7.73
N SER A 29 -22.92 7.70 8.11
CA SER A 29 -21.99 6.88 8.90
C SER A 29 -21.77 7.47 10.29
N LEU A 30 -21.72 6.60 11.31
CA LEU A 30 -21.47 6.96 12.72
C LEU A 30 -20.46 5.99 13.33
N TYR A 31 -19.48 6.52 14.06
CA TYR A 31 -18.45 5.76 14.76
C TYR A 31 -18.22 6.34 16.16
N LEU A 32 -17.79 5.49 17.10
CA LEU A 32 -17.20 5.86 18.38
C LEU A 32 -15.68 5.85 18.22
N ASP A 33 -14.98 6.88 18.69
CA ASP A 33 -13.52 6.99 18.64
C ASP A 33 -12.92 7.21 20.02
N ALA A 34 -11.82 6.51 20.31
CA ALA A 34 -10.96 6.72 21.47
C ALA A 34 -10.13 8.00 21.26
N ALA A 35 -10.67 9.13 21.75
CA ALA A 35 -10.23 10.49 21.43
C ALA A 35 -8.78 10.82 21.82
N ASP A 36 -8.17 10.05 22.72
CA ASP A 36 -6.79 10.20 23.18
C ASP A 36 -5.89 8.98 22.86
N SER A 37 -6.36 8.04 22.03
CA SER A 37 -5.64 6.83 21.53
C SER A 37 -4.17 7.08 21.16
N ILE A 38 -3.90 8.15 20.42
CA ILE A 38 -2.57 8.56 19.95
C ILE A 38 -1.60 8.91 21.10
N THR A 39 -2.14 9.25 22.29
CA THR A 39 -1.38 9.61 23.50
C THR A 39 -1.39 8.51 24.57
N LEU A 40 -2.08 7.39 24.32
CA LEU A 40 -2.16 6.29 25.26
C LEU A 40 -0.94 5.35 25.14
N PRO A 41 -0.56 4.62 26.21
CA PRO A 41 0.65 3.81 26.22
C PRO A 41 0.68 2.73 25.13
N TYR A 42 1.87 2.36 24.68
CA TYR A 42 2.06 1.23 23.76
C TYR A 42 1.46 -0.06 24.36
N GLY A 43 0.65 -0.78 23.56
CA GLY A 43 -0.10 -1.94 24.01
C GLY A 43 -1.43 -1.62 24.74
N TRP A 44 -1.85 -0.34 24.81
CA TRP A 44 -3.18 0.00 25.33
C TRP A 44 -4.28 -0.62 24.47
N ASN A 45 -5.19 -1.33 25.15
CA ASN A 45 -6.40 -1.93 24.60
C ASN A 45 -7.54 -1.68 25.58
N ARG A 46 -8.74 -1.38 25.07
CA ARG A 46 -9.97 -1.29 25.85
C ARG A 46 -11.11 -1.99 25.13
N HIS A 47 -11.58 -3.06 25.76
CA HIS A 47 -12.84 -3.69 25.37
C HIS A 47 -14.00 -2.78 25.79
N ALA A 48 -14.84 -2.39 24.84
CA ALA A 48 -16.02 -1.58 25.13
C ALA A 48 -17.23 -2.03 24.31
N GLN A 49 -18.35 -2.20 25.01
CA GLN A 49 -19.68 -2.30 24.43
C GLN A 49 -20.25 -0.90 24.29
N PHE A 50 -20.86 -0.58 23.16
CA PHE A 50 -21.44 0.74 22.93
C PHE A 50 -22.66 0.68 22.01
N SER A 51 -23.51 1.69 22.10
CA SER A 51 -24.58 1.90 21.12
C SER A 51 -24.51 3.31 20.56
N LEU A 52 -24.80 3.44 19.27
CA LEU A 52 -24.97 4.70 18.57
C LEU A 52 -26.42 4.79 18.12
N ALA A 53 -27.07 5.93 18.33
CA ALA A 53 -28.47 6.12 18.00
C ALA A 53 -28.74 7.45 17.30
N MET A 54 -29.47 7.40 16.18
CA MET A 54 -30.05 8.57 15.54
C MET A 54 -31.44 8.82 16.11
N VAL A 55 -31.54 9.83 16.97
CA VAL A 55 -32.77 10.18 17.67
C VAL A 55 -33.78 10.76 16.69
N ASN A 56 -35.00 10.24 16.75
CA ASN A 56 -36.11 10.80 16.01
C ASN A 56 -36.77 11.92 16.83
N GLN A 57 -36.67 13.15 16.34
CA GLN A 57 -37.06 14.36 17.07
C GLN A 57 -38.58 14.63 17.06
N ILE A 58 -39.35 13.80 16.34
CA ILE A 58 -40.82 13.89 16.26
C ILE A 58 -41.48 12.69 16.97
N HIS A 59 -40.89 11.50 16.79
CA HIS A 59 -41.41 10.20 17.22
C HIS A 59 -40.32 9.40 17.91
N SER A 60 -40.09 9.60 19.22
CA SER A 60 -38.96 9.01 19.95
C SER A 60 -38.92 7.48 19.86
N GLU A 61 -40.08 6.82 19.71
CA GLU A 61 -40.25 5.39 19.44
C GLU A 61 -39.66 4.90 18.11
N SER A 62 -39.36 5.83 17.19
CA SER A 62 -38.75 5.59 15.87
C SER A 62 -37.25 5.95 15.82
N THR A 63 -36.62 6.17 16.98
CA THR A 63 -35.16 6.34 17.10
C THR A 63 -34.44 5.07 16.64
N ILE A 64 -33.48 5.22 15.71
CA ILE A 64 -32.71 4.07 15.20
C ILE A 64 -31.43 3.95 16.01
N ARG A 65 -31.32 2.89 16.80
CA ARG A 65 -30.11 2.49 17.55
C ARG A 65 -29.42 1.31 16.86
N LYS A 66 -28.10 1.27 16.92
CA LYS A 66 -27.28 0.10 16.61
C LYS A 66 -26.23 -0.11 17.69
N ASP A 67 -26.15 -1.33 18.21
CA ASP A 67 -25.23 -1.74 19.26
C ASP A 67 -24.01 -2.45 18.67
N ALA A 68 -22.84 -2.28 19.29
CA ALA A 68 -21.56 -2.83 18.87
C ALA A 68 -20.67 -3.14 20.09
N GLU A 69 -19.66 -3.97 19.85
CA GLU A 69 -18.63 -4.34 20.82
C GLU A 69 -17.29 -4.39 20.09
N HIS A 70 -16.24 -3.81 20.68
CA HIS A 70 -14.94 -3.67 20.03
C HIS A 70 -13.78 -3.52 21.03
N HIS A 71 -12.56 -3.88 20.58
CA HIS A 71 -11.31 -3.77 21.32
C HIS A 71 -10.50 -2.56 20.84
N PHE A 72 -10.93 -1.37 21.26
CA PHE A 72 -10.29 -0.11 20.90
C PHE A 72 -8.82 -0.10 21.30
N ASN A 73 -7.95 0.31 20.37
CA ASN A 73 -6.51 0.31 20.54
C ASN A 73 -5.86 1.44 19.71
N ALA A 74 -4.53 1.48 19.60
CA ALA A 74 -3.83 2.54 18.85
C ALA A 74 -3.86 2.38 17.32
N GLN A 75 -4.31 1.23 16.80
CA GLN A 75 -4.42 0.90 15.38
C GLN A 75 -5.89 0.93 14.93
N GLU A 76 -6.80 0.39 15.75
CA GLU A 76 -8.26 0.55 15.62
C GLU A 76 -8.74 1.51 16.72
N SER A 77 -8.62 2.83 16.50
CA SER A 77 -9.08 3.84 17.48
C SER A 77 -10.56 4.17 17.35
N ASP A 78 -11.13 4.04 16.15
CA ASP A 78 -12.54 4.27 15.87
C ASP A 78 -13.27 3.04 15.33
N TRP A 79 -14.52 2.87 15.72
CA TRP A 79 -15.35 1.74 15.33
C TRP A 79 -16.83 2.09 15.25
N GLY A 80 -17.57 1.45 14.34
CA GLY A 80 -18.99 1.72 14.15
C GLY A 80 -19.53 1.27 12.81
N PHE A 81 -20.32 2.14 12.17
CA PHE A 81 -21.22 1.77 11.09
C PHE A 81 -21.07 2.72 9.88
N THR A 82 -20.37 2.26 8.84
CA THR A 82 -20.24 2.95 7.55
C THR A 82 -21.60 3.17 6.86
N SER A 83 -22.55 2.27 7.10
CA SER A 83 -23.96 2.39 6.68
C SER A 83 -24.89 2.35 7.90
N PHE A 84 -24.99 3.47 8.62
CA PHE A 84 -25.88 3.60 9.78
C PHE A 84 -27.35 3.72 9.36
N MET A 85 -27.67 4.71 8.50
CA MET A 85 -29.03 5.03 8.03
C MET A 85 -28.95 5.57 6.59
N PRO A 86 -29.89 5.23 5.67
CA PRO A 86 -29.90 5.80 4.32
C PRO A 86 -29.97 7.33 4.34
N LEU A 87 -29.24 8.03 3.47
CA LEU A 87 -29.33 9.50 3.42
C LEU A 87 -30.72 9.98 2.95
N SER A 88 -31.43 9.18 2.15
CA SER A 88 -32.85 9.39 1.83
C SER A 88 -33.75 9.49 3.05
N ASP A 89 -33.36 8.78 4.12
CA ASP A 89 -34.17 8.59 5.31
C ASP A 89 -33.82 9.63 6.38
N LEU A 90 -32.56 10.05 6.43
CA LEU A 90 -32.08 11.20 7.22
C LEU A 90 -32.68 12.53 6.71
N TYR A 91 -32.71 12.73 5.39
CA TYR A 91 -33.08 13.99 4.76
C TYR A 91 -34.59 14.15 4.43
N ASP A 92 -35.45 13.15 4.65
CA ASP A 92 -36.90 13.32 4.50
C ASP A 92 -37.47 14.09 5.72
N PRO A 93 -38.01 15.31 5.56
CA PRO A 93 -38.52 16.10 6.70
C PRO A 93 -39.71 15.44 7.41
N ARG A 94 -40.36 14.44 6.79
CA ARG A 94 -41.46 13.67 7.39
C ARG A 94 -40.98 12.56 8.33
N ARG A 95 -39.69 12.21 8.29
CA ARG A 95 -39.10 11.15 9.13
C ARG A 95 -38.53 11.67 10.46
N GLY A 96 -38.21 12.96 10.58
CA GLY A 96 -37.92 13.59 11.87
C GLY A 96 -36.52 13.38 12.46
N TYR A 97 -35.59 12.75 11.74
CA TYR A 97 -34.19 12.62 12.20
C TYR A 97 -33.39 13.93 12.05
N LEU A 98 -33.69 14.71 11.00
CA LEU A 98 -33.16 16.05 10.77
C LEU A 98 -34.29 17.08 10.87
N LEU A 99 -34.12 18.09 11.73
CA LEU A 99 -35.09 19.16 11.98
C LEU A 99 -34.35 20.50 12.09
N ASN A 100 -34.68 21.48 11.25
CA ASN A 100 -33.98 22.78 11.19
C ASN A 100 -32.45 22.61 11.07
N ASP A 101 -32.00 21.77 10.13
CA ASP A 101 -30.61 21.34 9.91
C ASP A 101 -29.88 20.77 11.15
N THR A 102 -30.62 20.46 12.22
CA THR A 102 -30.12 19.84 13.45
C THR A 102 -30.51 18.37 13.49
N CYS A 103 -29.55 17.48 13.75
CA CYS A 103 -29.79 16.07 14.07
C CYS A 103 -29.19 15.74 15.44
N ILE A 104 -29.81 14.83 16.18
CA ILE A 104 -29.35 14.41 17.51
C ILE A 104 -28.81 12.99 17.41
N VAL A 105 -27.56 12.81 17.85
CA VAL A 105 -26.92 11.51 18.03
C VAL A 105 -26.81 11.22 19.52
N GLU A 106 -27.37 10.11 19.96
CA GLU A 106 -27.15 9.55 21.29
C GLU A 106 -26.05 8.48 21.23
N VAL A 107 -25.27 8.38 22.31
CA VAL A 107 -24.22 7.38 22.46
C VAL A 107 -24.22 6.84 23.89
N ASP A 108 -24.32 5.52 24.04
CA ASP A 108 -24.09 4.82 25.30
C ASP A 108 -22.77 4.04 25.18
N VAL A 109 -21.93 4.05 26.22
CA VAL A 109 -20.66 3.31 26.26
C VAL A 109 -20.51 2.62 27.62
N ALA A 110 -20.08 1.36 27.59
CA ALA A 110 -19.66 0.58 28.75
C ALA A 110 -18.29 -0.04 28.45
N VAL A 111 -17.26 0.40 29.16
CA VAL A 111 -15.93 -0.19 29.08
C VAL A 111 -15.88 -1.40 30.02
N MET A 112 -15.40 -2.51 29.52
CA MET A 112 -15.25 -3.75 30.28
C MET A 112 -13.86 -3.79 30.91
N GLU A 113 -13.78 -3.98 32.23
CA GLU A 113 -12.51 -4.18 32.92
C GLU A 113 -11.95 -5.58 32.61
N LEU A 114 -10.62 -5.71 32.50
CA LEU A 114 -9.95 -6.98 32.32
C LEU A 114 -9.70 -7.60 33.70
N GLU A 115 -10.27 -8.76 33.97
CA GLU A 115 -9.96 -9.54 35.18
C GLU A 115 -8.56 -10.17 35.04
N GLU A 116 -7.60 -9.70 35.85
CA GLU A 116 -6.21 -10.19 35.86
C GLU A 116 -6.07 -11.54 36.60
N ASP A 117 -6.57 -12.64 36.04
CA ASP A 117 -6.42 -13.97 36.69
C ASP A 117 -6.50 -15.20 35.75
N GLU A 118 -5.54 -15.37 34.81
CA GLU A 118 -5.09 -16.71 34.39
C GLU A 118 -3.70 -16.73 33.68
N ILE A 119 -2.63 -16.40 34.41
CA ILE A 119 -1.25 -16.72 33.99
C ILE A 119 -0.57 -17.57 35.06
N LEU A 120 -0.82 -18.88 35.04
CA LEU A 120 -0.08 -19.87 35.82
C LEU A 120 0.57 -20.89 34.88
N ALA A 121 1.90 -20.83 34.76
CA ALA A 121 2.67 -21.77 33.98
C ALA A 121 2.61 -23.19 34.59
N PRO A 122 2.45 -24.25 33.79
CA PRO A 122 2.43 -25.62 34.31
C PRO A 122 3.84 -26.06 34.72
N HIS A 123 4.16 -25.96 36.01
CA HIS A 123 5.33 -26.63 36.57
C HIS A 123 5.17 -28.15 36.50
N SER A 124 6.24 -28.83 36.09
CA SER A 124 6.30 -30.28 35.94
C SER A 124 6.43 -31.01 37.28
N GLU A 125 5.63 -32.06 37.50
CA GLU A 125 6.03 -33.16 38.38
C GLU A 125 5.53 -34.52 37.84
N PHE A 126 6.04 -35.62 38.40
CA PHE A 126 6.19 -36.92 37.73
C PHE A 126 5.21 -38.03 38.19
N ALA A 127 5.26 -39.14 37.44
CA ALA A 127 4.76 -40.49 37.74
C ALA A 127 3.28 -40.78 37.39
N ALA A 128 2.90 -42.02 37.01
CA ALA A 128 3.68 -43.27 36.90
C ALA A 128 3.38 -44.02 35.59
N ALA A 129 4.25 -44.97 35.22
CA ALA A 129 4.15 -45.75 33.99
C ALA A 129 3.44 -47.11 34.20
N GLU A 130 2.83 -47.64 33.14
CA GLU A 130 2.79 -49.07 32.83
C GLU A 130 2.49 -49.29 31.33
N GLY A 131 2.89 -50.44 30.76
CA GLY A 131 2.52 -50.81 29.38
C GLY A 131 3.66 -50.84 28.33
N SER A 132 4.74 -51.59 28.58
CA SER A 132 5.78 -51.85 27.57
C SER A 132 5.32 -52.81 26.47
N GLN A 133 5.70 -52.55 25.21
CA GLN A 133 6.46 -53.53 24.41
C GLN A 133 7.13 -52.91 23.17
N SER A 134 8.23 -53.53 22.74
CA SER A 134 9.16 -53.03 21.74
C SER A 134 9.18 -53.86 20.46
N VAL A 135 9.54 -53.23 19.34
CA VAL A 135 10.28 -53.85 18.23
C VAL A 135 11.32 -52.83 17.76
N GLU A 136 12.56 -53.26 17.61
CA GLU A 136 13.66 -52.48 17.01
C GLU A 136 14.06 -53.08 15.65
N GLU A 137 14.89 -52.34 14.91
CA GLU A 137 15.51 -52.70 13.62
C GLU A 137 14.53 -52.86 12.44
N ASN A 138 14.85 -52.38 11.24
CA ASN A 138 16.19 -52.37 10.66
C ASN A 138 16.47 -51.14 9.78
N ALA A 139 17.73 -50.70 9.72
CA ALA A 139 18.18 -49.63 8.83
C ALA A 139 18.71 -50.20 7.52
N ASN A 140 18.42 -49.53 6.40
CA ASN A 140 19.17 -49.69 5.15
C ASN A 140 18.99 -48.43 4.30
N ALA A 141 20.09 -47.76 3.98
CA ALA A 141 20.09 -46.58 3.11
C ALA A 141 20.26 -47.00 1.64
N VAL A 142 19.55 -46.30 0.75
CA VAL A 142 19.85 -46.20 -0.68
C VAL A 142 19.52 -44.77 -1.11
N ASP A 143 20.47 -44.10 -1.74
CA ASP A 143 20.39 -42.67 -2.05
C ASP A 143 19.62 -42.34 -3.33
N ALA A 144 19.02 -41.15 -3.30
CA ALA A 144 18.55 -40.33 -4.42
C ALA A 144 17.42 -40.86 -5.34
N PRO A 145 16.56 -39.96 -5.85
CA PRO A 145 15.99 -38.81 -5.15
C PRO A 145 14.45 -38.88 -5.17
N ILE A 146 13.84 -38.63 -4.02
CA ILE A 146 12.42 -38.27 -3.97
C ILE A 146 12.36 -36.78 -4.28
N ALA A 147 11.49 -36.38 -5.22
CA ALA A 147 11.06 -35.00 -5.29
C ALA A 147 10.03 -34.81 -4.19
N ASP A 148 10.36 -34.04 -3.16
CA ASP A 148 9.45 -33.79 -2.05
C ASP A 148 8.32 -32.88 -2.54
N ASP A 149 7.18 -33.49 -2.88
CA ASP A 149 5.92 -32.77 -3.10
C ASP A 149 5.62 -31.96 -1.82
N PRO A 150 5.45 -30.62 -1.91
CA PRO A 150 5.34 -29.78 -0.73
C PRO A 150 4.14 -30.17 0.14
N PRO A 151 4.26 -30.12 1.47
CA PRO A 151 3.32 -30.77 2.39
C PRO A 151 1.90 -30.22 2.23
N SER A 152 1.03 -31.03 1.60
CA SER A 152 -0.35 -30.68 1.25
C SER A 152 -1.37 -31.37 2.14
N VAL A 153 -2.42 -30.66 2.59
CA VAL A 153 -3.53 -31.20 3.37
C VAL A 153 -4.86 -30.61 2.93
N ARG A 154 -5.86 -31.47 2.71
CA ARG A 154 -7.28 -31.10 2.62
C ARG A 154 -7.92 -31.13 4.00
N PHE A 155 -8.44 -29.99 4.43
CA PHE A 155 -9.25 -29.86 5.63
C PHE A 155 -10.72 -29.57 5.27
N THR A 156 -11.65 -30.30 5.88
CA THR A 156 -13.11 -30.16 5.63
C THR A 156 -13.81 -29.77 6.93
N TRP A 157 -14.49 -28.62 6.93
CA TRP A 157 -15.28 -28.11 8.06
C TRP A 157 -16.77 -28.17 7.75
N ILE A 158 -17.49 -28.99 8.51
CA ILE A 158 -18.95 -29.10 8.47
C ILE A 158 -19.53 -28.15 9.52
N ILE A 159 -20.46 -27.29 9.11
CA ILE A 159 -21.02 -26.21 9.92
C ILE A 159 -22.55 -26.36 9.96
N GLU A 160 -23.04 -27.09 10.94
CA GLU A 160 -24.47 -27.30 11.18
C GLU A 160 -25.16 -26.04 11.73
N ASN A 161 -26.48 -25.94 11.54
CA ASN A 161 -27.32 -24.84 12.04
C ASN A 161 -26.90 -23.45 11.54
N PHE A 162 -26.37 -23.37 10.31
CA PHE A 162 -25.69 -22.19 9.76
C PHE A 162 -26.54 -20.91 9.77
N SER A 163 -27.83 -21.00 9.44
CA SER A 163 -28.75 -19.84 9.46
C SER A 163 -28.97 -19.25 10.86
N LYS A 164 -28.71 -20.05 11.90
CA LYS A 164 -28.90 -19.69 13.32
C LYS A 164 -27.64 -19.10 13.95
N LEU A 165 -26.51 -19.05 13.22
CA LEU A 165 -25.26 -18.48 13.71
C LEU A 165 -25.43 -16.99 14.03
N THR A 166 -25.24 -16.62 15.30
CA THR A 166 -25.37 -15.25 15.80
C THR A 166 -24.06 -14.47 15.83
N GLY A 167 -22.92 -15.15 15.95
CA GLY A 167 -21.59 -14.53 16.00
C GLY A 167 -21.17 -13.88 14.68
N LYS A 168 -20.43 -12.76 14.77
CA LYS A 168 -19.90 -12.02 13.60
C LYS A 168 -18.89 -12.85 12.79
N LYS A 169 -18.00 -13.56 13.49
CA LYS A 169 -17.02 -14.50 12.91
C LYS A 169 -17.02 -15.84 13.65
N LEU A 170 -16.62 -16.90 12.95
CA LEU A 170 -16.36 -18.22 13.52
C LEU A 170 -15.01 -18.75 13.03
N TYR A 171 -14.35 -19.53 13.87
CA TYR A 171 -13.14 -20.28 13.55
C TYR A 171 -13.41 -21.78 13.53
N SER A 172 -12.74 -22.52 12.66
CA SER A 172 -12.72 -23.98 12.67
C SER A 172 -11.87 -24.53 13.82
N ASN A 173 -11.92 -25.85 13.99
CA ASN A 173 -10.85 -26.57 14.69
C ASN A 173 -9.50 -26.32 13.98
N VAL A 174 -8.41 -26.39 14.74
CA VAL A 174 -7.04 -26.26 14.23
C VAL A 174 -6.61 -27.55 13.52
N PHE A 175 -5.93 -27.41 12.40
CA PHE A 175 -5.27 -28.49 11.65
C PHE A 175 -3.79 -28.15 11.39
N PHE A 176 -3.01 -29.13 10.94
CA PHE A 176 -1.55 -29.05 10.86
C PHE A 176 -1.06 -29.31 9.43
N VAL A 177 -0.24 -28.40 8.89
CA VAL A 177 0.33 -28.46 7.54
C VAL A 177 1.71 -27.80 7.56
N GLY A 178 2.74 -28.43 6.98
CA GLY A 178 4.13 -27.91 7.00
C GLY A 178 4.66 -27.63 8.42
N GLY A 179 4.31 -28.47 9.40
CA GLY A 179 4.63 -28.24 10.82
C GLY A 179 3.84 -27.12 11.52
N TYR A 180 3.06 -26.33 10.77
CA TYR A 180 2.38 -25.12 11.25
C TYR A 180 0.89 -25.35 11.58
N LYS A 181 0.35 -24.51 12.48
CA LYS A 181 -1.05 -24.56 12.92
C LYS A 181 -1.94 -23.63 12.10
N TRP A 182 -2.93 -24.20 11.43
CA TRP A 182 -3.88 -23.50 10.56
C TRP A 182 -5.31 -23.68 11.05
N ARG A 183 -6.18 -22.73 10.74
CA ARG A 183 -7.65 -22.85 10.92
C ARG A 183 -8.36 -22.03 9.84
N VAL A 184 -9.61 -22.38 9.54
CA VAL A 184 -10.47 -21.60 8.65
C VAL A 184 -11.24 -20.58 9.48
N LEU A 185 -11.28 -19.33 9.00
CA LEU A 185 -12.05 -18.23 9.56
C LEU A 185 -13.19 -17.88 8.59
N ILE A 186 -14.43 -17.85 9.08
CA ILE A 186 -15.59 -17.36 8.29
C ILE A 186 -16.32 -16.21 8.98
N PHE A 187 -16.98 -15.40 8.15
CA PHE A 187 -18.01 -14.46 8.59
C PHE A 187 -19.33 -14.90 7.92
N PRO A 188 -20.22 -15.65 8.62
CA PRO A 188 -21.37 -16.32 8.01
C PRO A 188 -22.46 -15.37 7.50
N LYS A 189 -22.38 -14.09 7.89
CA LYS A 189 -23.22 -12.96 7.47
C LYS A 189 -22.39 -11.83 6.85
N GLY A 190 -21.14 -12.14 6.49
CA GLY A 190 -20.20 -11.27 5.82
C GLY A 190 -19.37 -10.34 6.68
N ASN A 191 -18.14 -10.10 6.22
CA ASN A 191 -17.27 -9.06 6.73
C ASN A 191 -17.48 -7.79 5.89
N ASN A 192 -18.37 -6.90 6.35
CA ASN A 192 -18.70 -5.61 5.72
C ASN A 192 -19.44 -5.68 4.35
N GLY A 193 -20.22 -6.74 4.07
CA GLY A 193 -21.11 -6.80 2.90
C GLY A 193 -21.95 -8.08 2.82
N ASP A 194 -22.88 -8.14 1.85
CA ASP A 194 -23.87 -9.24 1.67
C ASP A 194 -23.28 -10.54 1.07
N TYR A 195 -22.05 -10.88 1.44
CA TYR A 195 -21.31 -12.06 0.97
C TYR A 195 -20.85 -12.88 2.16
N LEU A 196 -20.86 -14.21 2.05
CA LEU A 196 -20.05 -15.06 2.91
C LEU A 196 -18.57 -14.68 2.68
N SER A 197 -17.84 -14.47 3.78
CA SER A 197 -16.40 -14.28 3.75
C SER A 197 -15.69 -15.52 4.32
N VAL A 198 -14.61 -15.95 3.67
CA VAL A 198 -13.83 -17.15 4.06
C VAL A 198 -12.33 -16.82 3.95
N TYR A 199 -11.58 -17.17 4.99
CA TYR A 199 -10.14 -16.91 5.14
C TYR A 199 -9.45 -18.15 5.72
N LEU A 200 -8.16 -18.30 5.41
CA LEU A 200 -7.23 -19.18 6.13
C LEU A 200 -6.51 -18.33 7.18
N ASP A 201 -6.29 -18.87 8.38
CA ASP A 201 -5.70 -18.15 9.52
C ASP A 201 -4.64 -19.02 10.23
N VAL A 202 -3.53 -18.40 10.59
CA VAL A 202 -2.47 -19.01 11.41
C VAL A 202 -2.89 -19.00 12.87
N ALA A 203 -3.28 -20.17 13.37
CA ALA A 203 -3.95 -20.32 14.65
C ALA A 203 -3.07 -19.98 15.88
N ASP A 204 -1.74 -19.97 15.72
CA ASP A 204 -0.75 -19.59 16.73
C ASP A 204 0.06 -18.33 16.36
N SER A 205 -0.50 -17.47 15.50
CA SER A 205 0.10 -16.20 15.05
C SER A 205 0.52 -15.28 16.20
N THR A 206 -0.32 -15.15 17.23
CA THR A 206 -0.09 -14.30 18.40
C THR A 206 0.91 -14.85 19.42
N THR A 207 1.29 -16.13 19.30
CA THR A 207 2.26 -16.81 20.17
C THR A 207 3.50 -17.30 19.43
N SER A 208 3.60 -17.03 18.13
CA SER A 208 4.73 -17.39 17.28
C SER A 208 5.93 -16.42 17.46
N PRO A 209 7.17 -16.86 17.20
CA PRO A 209 8.37 -16.05 17.42
C PRO A 209 8.38 -14.73 16.64
N HIS A 210 8.99 -13.69 17.21
CA HIS A 210 9.08 -12.38 16.55
C HIS A 210 9.82 -12.48 15.20
N GLY A 211 9.16 -12.05 14.12
CA GLY A 211 9.68 -12.14 12.74
C GLY A 211 9.31 -13.42 12.00
N TRP A 212 8.36 -14.22 12.51
CA TRP A 212 7.84 -15.38 11.78
C TRP A 212 7.16 -15.00 10.46
N SER A 213 7.39 -15.82 9.44
CA SER A 213 6.75 -15.79 8.12
C SER A 213 6.49 -17.22 7.65
N ARG A 214 5.42 -17.44 6.87
CA ARG A 214 4.98 -18.75 6.33
C ARG A 214 4.35 -18.56 4.95
N ASN A 215 5.07 -18.90 3.89
CA ASN A 215 4.50 -18.94 2.55
C ASN A 215 3.57 -20.15 2.39
N ALA A 216 2.36 -19.92 1.88
CA ALA A 216 1.42 -21.00 1.56
C ALA A 216 0.60 -20.72 0.30
N LEU A 217 0.47 -21.75 -0.54
CA LEU A 217 -0.47 -21.83 -1.64
C LEU A 217 -1.71 -22.58 -1.13
N PHE A 218 -2.90 -22.01 -1.25
CA PHE A 218 -4.11 -22.62 -0.72
C PHE A 218 -5.36 -22.33 -1.55
N SER A 219 -6.30 -23.27 -1.53
CA SER A 219 -7.64 -23.12 -2.07
C SER A 219 -8.66 -23.16 -0.94
N LEU A 220 -9.57 -22.18 -0.90
CA LEU A 220 -10.74 -22.18 -0.03
C LEU A 220 -11.97 -22.50 -0.87
N ALA A 221 -12.85 -23.38 -0.39
CA ALA A 221 -14.04 -23.79 -1.11
C ALA A 221 -15.31 -23.82 -0.25
N VAL A 222 -16.46 -23.55 -0.86
CA VAL A 222 -17.79 -23.77 -0.29
C VAL A 222 -18.49 -24.84 -1.13
N VAL A 223 -18.68 -26.01 -0.53
CA VAL A 223 -19.04 -27.25 -1.24
C VAL A 223 -20.50 -27.21 -1.66
N ASN A 224 -20.76 -27.59 -2.91
CA ASN A 224 -22.12 -27.83 -3.37
C ASN A 224 -22.53 -29.27 -3.02
N GLN A 225 -23.49 -29.41 -2.11
CA GLN A 225 -23.88 -30.69 -1.51
C GLN A 225 -24.87 -31.50 -2.37
N ILE A 226 -25.27 -30.98 -3.54
CA ILE A 226 -26.14 -31.67 -4.50
C ILE A 226 -25.37 -32.04 -5.77
N HIS A 227 -24.51 -31.12 -6.24
CA HIS A 227 -23.81 -31.17 -7.52
C HIS A 227 -22.38 -30.68 -7.33
N SER A 228 -21.43 -31.59 -7.08
CA SER A 228 -20.05 -31.24 -6.72
C SER A 228 -19.34 -30.38 -7.79
N GLU A 229 -19.75 -30.50 -9.06
CA GLU A 229 -19.30 -29.70 -10.20
C GLU A 229 -19.62 -28.19 -10.09
N PHE A 230 -20.53 -27.80 -9.18
CA PHE A 230 -20.84 -26.40 -8.87
C PHE A 230 -20.27 -25.95 -7.52
N THR A 231 -19.30 -26.67 -6.93
CA THR A 231 -18.54 -26.18 -5.77
C THR A 231 -17.80 -24.90 -6.14
N ILE A 232 -17.92 -23.85 -5.33
CA ILE A 232 -17.16 -22.61 -5.54
C ILE A 232 -15.87 -22.71 -4.74
N SER A 233 -14.74 -22.82 -5.45
CA SER A 233 -13.39 -22.70 -4.90
C SER A 233 -12.70 -21.41 -5.35
N LYS A 234 -11.73 -20.94 -4.57
CA LYS A 234 -10.83 -19.84 -4.92
C LYS A 234 -9.42 -20.14 -4.40
N ASP A 235 -8.46 -20.15 -5.31
CA ASP A 235 -7.06 -20.42 -5.02
C ASP A 235 -6.27 -19.10 -4.88
N THR A 236 -5.38 -19.00 -3.89
CA THR A 236 -4.43 -17.89 -3.73
C THR A 236 -3.13 -18.37 -3.09
N GLU A 237 -2.08 -17.57 -3.26
CA GLU A 237 -0.80 -17.70 -2.56
C GLU A 237 -0.66 -16.50 -1.61
N HIS A 238 -0.01 -16.66 -0.45
CA HIS A 238 0.22 -15.57 0.50
C HIS A 238 1.38 -15.85 1.47
N GLU A 239 2.06 -14.80 1.92
CA GLU A 239 3.09 -14.80 2.95
C GLU A 239 2.47 -14.46 4.33
N PHE A 240 1.97 -15.49 5.04
CA PHE A 240 1.38 -15.30 6.35
C PHE A 240 2.43 -14.85 7.37
N ASN A 241 2.13 -13.81 8.13
CA ASN A 241 3.07 -13.18 9.05
C ASN A 241 2.36 -12.53 10.26
N ALA A 242 3.13 -11.94 11.18
CA ALA A 242 2.57 -11.35 12.42
C ALA A 242 1.64 -10.13 12.21
N ARG A 243 1.55 -9.56 11.00
CA ARG A 243 0.60 -8.51 10.62
C ARG A 243 -0.55 -9.05 9.78
N GLU A 244 -0.27 -10.02 8.93
CA GLU A 244 -1.23 -10.68 8.04
C GLU A 244 -1.32 -12.16 8.47
N SER A 245 -1.94 -12.38 9.64
CA SER A 245 -2.12 -13.70 10.22
C SER A 245 -3.22 -14.51 9.55
N ASP A 246 -4.21 -13.83 8.97
CA ASP A 246 -5.28 -14.41 8.17
C ASP A 246 -5.41 -13.75 6.79
N TRP A 247 -5.75 -14.55 5.78
CA TRP A 247 -5.85 -14.14 4.39
C TRP A 247 -6.91 -14.92 3.63
N GLY A 248 -7.54 -14.28 2.65
CA GLY A 248 -8.63 -14.88 1.88
C GLY A 248 -9.58 -13.84 1.30
N PHE A 249 -10.89 -14.16 1.29
CA PHE A 249 -11.85 -13.50 0.42
C PHE A 249 -13.04 -12.93 1.21
N THR A 250 -13.04 -11.60 1.38
CA THR A 250 -14.15 -10.82 1.94
C THR A 250 -15.46 -11.06 1.19
N SER A 251 -15.41 -11.14 -0.14
CA SER A 251 -16.53 -11.50 -1.00
C SER A 251 -16.31 -12.90 -1.58
N PHE A 252 -16.47 -13.96 -0.77
CA PHE A 252 -16.31 -15.34 -1.25
C PHE A 252 -17.49 -15.76 -2.14
N MET A 253 -18.70 -15.74 -1.58
CA MET A 253 -19.96 -16.14 -2.24
C MET A 253 -21.10 -15.20 -1.82
N PRO A 254 -22.01 -14.76 -2.70
CA PRO A 254 -23.17 -13.95 -2.30
C PRO A 254 -24.05 -14.70 -1.29
N LEU A 255 -24.53 -14.03 -0.24
CA LEU A 255 -25.44 -14.66 0.73
C LEU A 255 -26.76 -15.07 0.07
N SER A 256 -27.24 -14.34 -0.93
CA SER A 256 -28.37 -14.72 -1.78
C SER A 256 -28.20 -16.08 -2.45
N ASP A 257 -26.96 -16.44 -2.78
CA ASP A 257 -26.63 -17.64 -3.52
C ASP A 257 -26.38 -18.82 -2.57
N LEU A 258 -25.82 -18.56 -1.39
CA LEU A 258 -25.65 -19.51 -0.29
C LEU A 258 -26.99 -19.97 0.28
N TYR A 259 -27.93 -19.03 0.52
CA TYR A 259 -29.22 -19.30 1.15
C TYR A 259 -30.33 -19.74 0.18
N ASP A 260 -30.10 -19.79 -1.14
CA ASP A 260 -31.08 -20.34 -2.10
C ASP A 260 -31.11 -21.88 -2.02
N PRO A 261 -32.21 -22.51 -1.56
CA PRO A 261 -32.28 -23.96 -1.39
C PRO A 261 -32.14 -24.75 -2.72
N ARG A 262 -32.28 -24.07 -3.86
CA ARG A 262 -32.12 -24.66 -5.21
C ARG A 262 -30.65 -24.75 -5.63
N ARG A 263 -29.74 -24.02 -4.97
CA ARG A 263 -28.32 -23.96 -5.33
C ARG A 263 -27.46 -25.01 -4.61
N GLY A 264 -27.91 -25.55 -3.48
CA GLY A 264 -27.28 -26.73 -2.86
C GLY A 264 -26.06 -26.49 -1.96
N TYR A 265 -25.64 -25.25 -1.75
CA TYR A 265 -24.54 -24.94 -0.81
C TYR A 265 -24.95 -25.09 0.66
N LEU A 266 -26.19 -24.72 1.00
CA LEU A 266 -26.77 -24.89 2.33
C LEU A 266 -27.86 -25.99 2.30
N LEU A 267 -27.47 -27.23 2.59
CA LEU A 267 -28.39 -28.38 2.64
C LEU A 267 -28.71 -28.71 4.11
N ASN A 268 -30.00 -28.89 4.45
CA ASN A 268 -30.46 -29.19 5.81
C ASN A 268 -29.93 -28.21 6.89
N ASP A 269 -29.81 -26.91 6.57
CA ASP A 269 -29.21 -25.88 7.44
C ASP A 269 -27.74 -26.16 7.81
N THR A 270 -27.03 -26.97 7.01
CA THR A 270 -25.60 -27.29 7.14
C THR A 270 -24.85 -26.73 5.94
N CYS A 271 -23.75 -26.01 6.21
CA CYS A 271 -22.78 -25.56 5.21
C CYS A 271 -21.50 -26.41 5.31
N ILE A 272 -20.78 -26.62 4.22
CA ILE A 272 -19.49 -27.31 4.22
C ILE A 272 -18.46 -26.40 3.55
N VAL A 273 -17.39 -26.10 4.28
CA VAL A 273 -16.26 -25.30 3.83
C VAL A 273 -15.02 -26.19 3.79
N GLU A 274 -14.21 -26.09 2.75
CA GLU A 274 -12.95 -26.83 2.62
C GLU A 274 -11.77 -25.90 2.44
N ALA A 275 -10.60 -26.33 2.89
CA ALA A 275 -9.31 -25.69 2.70
C ALA A 275 -8.30 -26.74 2.24
N ASP A 276 -7.86 -26.66 0.98
CA ASP A 276 -6.69 -27.40 0.49
C ASP A 276 -5.48 -26.47 0.69
N VAL A 277 -4.53 -26.83 1.57
CA VAL A 277 -3.39 -25.98 1.94
C VAL A 277 -2.08 -26.69 1.62
N VAL A 278 -1.14 -25.97 1.00
CA VAL A 278 0.23 -26.38 0.69
C VAL A 278 1.18 -25.34 1.30
N VAL A 279 2.07 -25.78 2.19
CA VAL A 279 3.12 -24.89 2.73
C VAL A 279 4.34 -24.93 1.81
N LEU A 280 4.88 -23.76 1.50
CA LEU A 280 6.09 -23.60 0.70
C LEU A 280 7.27 -23.38 1.66
N GLU A 281 8.14 -24.37 1.78
CA GLU A 281 9.36 -24.24 2.58
C GLU A 281 10.37 -23.35 1.84
N LEU A 282 11.08 -22.51 2.59
CA LEU A 282 12.18 -21.71 2.05
C LEU A 282 13.46 -22.56 2.12
N GLU A 283 14.06 -22.85 0.97
CA GLU A 283 15.41 -23.41 0.91
C GLU A 283 16.40 -22.36 1.45
N GLU A 284 16.80 -22.47 2.72
CA GLU A 284 17.90 -21.69 3.27
C GLU A 284 19.22 -22.17 2.65
N GLU A 285 19.71 -21.49 1.61
CA GLU A 285 21.10 -21.65 1.16
C GLU A 285 22.04 -21.27 2.31
N GLU A 286 22.73 -22.28 2.89
CA GLU A 286 23.70 -22.04 3.96
C GLU A 286 24.81 -21.09 3.46
N MET A 287 24.84 -19.86 3.99
CA MET A 287 25.93 -18.91 3.76
C MET A 287 27.24 -19.43 4.35
N SER A 288 27.99 -20.20 3.55
CA SER A 288 29.31 -20.70 3.91
C SER A 288 30.27 -19.54 4.18
N VAL A 289 30.59 -19.30 5.46
CA VAL A 289 31.48 -18.20 5.89
C VAL A 289 32.90 -18.45 5.36
N PRO A 290 33.49 -17.53 4.57
CA PRO A 290 34.86 -17.71 4.05
C PRO A 290 35.89 -17.74 5.19
N HIS A 291 36.59 -18.86 5.34
CA HIS A 291 37.58 -19.06 6.40
C HIS A 291 38.87 -18.28 6.07
N PHE A 292 39.11 -17.18 6.79
CA PHE A 292 40.29 -16.32 6.60
C PHE A 292 41.55 -16.94 7.25
N GLU A 293 42.23 -17.84 6.54
CA GLU A 293 43.53 -18.37 6.99
C GLU A 293 44.67 -17.36 6.80
N PHE A 294 45.35 -17.03 7.90
CA PHE A 294 46.55 -16.19 7.90
C PHE A 294 47.80 -16.99 7.54
N ALA A 295 48.14 -17.06 6.26
CA ALA A 295 49.40 -17.63 5.79
C ALA A 295 50.53 -16.59 5.78
N ALA A 296 51.37 -16.58 6.83
CA ALA A 296 52.68 -15.93 6.76
C ALA A 296 53.60 -16.76 5.84
N GLY A 297 54.06 -16.16 4.74
CA GLY A 297 54.73 -16.89 3.66
C GLY A 297 56.25 -17.05 3.81
N GLU A 298 56.83 -17.92 2.99
CA GLU A 298 58.28 -18.03 2.78
C GLU A 298 58.60 -18.53 1.35
N GLY A 299 59.70 -18.01 0.76
CA GLY A 299 60.56 -18.78 -0.16
C GLY A 299 60.10 -19.15 -1.58
N SER A 300 60.51 -18.32 -2.55
CA SER A 300 61.24 -18.76 -3.78
C SER A 300 60.53 -19.56 -4.90
N GLN A 301 60.48 -18.94 -6.09
CA GLN A 301 60.57 -19.55 -7.43
C GLN A 301 61.95 -20.27 -7.65
N PRO A 302 62.27 -21.02 -8.75
CA PRO A 302 61.68 -20.91 -10.10
C PRO A 302 61.65 -22.16 -11.06
N VAL A 303 61.04 -21.93 -12.25
CA VAL A 303 61.44 -22.40 -13.61
C VAL A 303 61.29 -23.89 -14.03
N GLU A 304 60.50 -24.09 -15.10
CA GLU A 304 60.65 -24.99 -16.30
C GLU A 304 60.91 -26.51 -16.08
N GLU A 305 60.55 -27.45 -16.98
CA GLU A 305 60.69 -27.45 -18.46
C GLU A 305 59.57 -28.23 -19.20
N ASN A 306 59.81 -28.65 -20.45
CA ASN A 306 58.82 -28.88 -21.51
C ASN A 306 58.98 -30.26 -22.21
N ALA A 307 58.06 -30.58 -23.15
CA ALA A 307 58.04 -31.74 -24.08
C ALA A 307 57.71 -33.12 -23.44
N ASN A 308 57.00 -34.05 -24.11
CA ASN A 308 57.02 -34.38 -25.54
C ASN A 308 55.65 -34.67 -26.17
N ALA A 309 55.64 -34.73 -27.51
CA ALA A 309 54.52 -35.13 -28.37
C ALA A 309 54.74 -36.51 -29.04
N VAL A 310 53.89 -36.83 -30.03
CA VAL A 310 53.67 -38.10 -30.78
C VAL A 310 52.74 -39.10 -30.06
N ASP A 311 51.79 -39.77 -30.71
CA ASP A 311 51.74 -40.17 -32.14
C ASP A 311 50.32 -40.18 -32.74
N ALA A 312 50.17 -40.37 -34.07
CA ALA A 312 48.89 -40.43 -34.79
C ALA A 312 48.86 -41.44 -35.96
N PRO A 313 47.69 -42.05 -36.26
CA PRO A 313 47.09 -41.91 -37.60
C PRO A 313 45.54 -41.75 -37.53
N ILE A 314 44.88 -40.86 -38.29
CA ILE A 314 44.60 -40.88 -39.74
C ILE A 314 43.75 -42.09 -40.18
N VAL A 315 42.47 -41.85 -40.55
CA VAL A 315 41.79 -42.30 -41.80
C VAL A 315 40.59 -41.36 -42.11
N ASP A 316 40.69 -40.70 -43.26
CA ASP A 316 39.69 -40.25 -44.26
C ASP A 316 38.33 -39.55 -43.94
N ASP A 317 38.21 -38.39 -44.60
CA ASP A 317 37.10 -37.44 -44.87
C ASP A 317 36.35 -37.84 -46.18
N PRO A 318 35.55 -37.00 -46.90
CA PRO A 318 34.58 -35.93 -46.59
C PRO A 318 33.25 -36.20 -47.40
N PRO A 319 32.59 -35.29 -48.17
CA PRO A 319 32.32 -33.83 -48.07
C PRO A 319 30.84 -33.40 -48.27
N SER A 320 30.52 -32.14 -47.96
CA SER A 320 29.94 -31.18 -48.95
C SER A 320 29.80 -29.76 -48.36
N LEU A 321 30.17 -28.73 -49.13
CA LEU A 321 30.01 -27.29 -48.85
C LEU A 321 29.10 -26.64 -49.92
N GLU A 322 29.22 -25.33 -50.11
CA GLU A 322 28.53 -24.42 -51.05
C GLU A 322 27.21 -23.88 -50.45
N GLU A 323 27.10 -22.62 -50.01
CA GLU A 323 27.42 -21.32 -50.66
C GLU A 323 26.64 -21.08 -51.96
N ASP A 324 25.84 -20.02 -51.99
CA ASP A 324 25.59 -19.23 -53.20
C ASP A 324 25.20 -17.79 -52.84
N GLU A 325 25.42 -16.85 -53.76
CA GLU A 325 25.43 -15.39 -53.53
C GLU A 325 24.36 -14.69 -54.43
N ILE A 326 24.50 -13.37 -54.66
CA ILE A 326 24.15 -12.64 -55.90
C ILE A 326 22.77 -11.91 -56.00
N LEU A 327 22.88 -10.57 -55.97
CA LEU A 327 22.12 -9.49 -56.67
C LEU A 327 20.77 -8.91 -56.17
N ALA A 328 20.66 -7.59 -56.42
CA ALA A 328 19.50 -6.71 -56.27
C ALA A 328 18.74 -6.52 -57.62
N PRO A 329 17.78 -5.56 -57.72
CA PRO A 329 18.15 -4.31 -58.41
C PRO A 329 17.47 -3.01 -57.90
N HIS A 330 18.03 -1.85 -58.32
CA HIS A 330 17.44 -0.50 -58.19
C HIS A 330 16.92 0.04 -59.54
N SER A 331 15.80 0.79 -59.53
CA SER A 331 15.44 1.93 -60.42
C SER A 331 14.04 2.44 -60.03
N GLU A 332 13.67 3.69 -59.72
CA GLU A 332 14.10 5.09 -60.03
C GLU A 332 13.09 5.83 -60.95
N PHE A 333 13.02 7.17 -60.84
CA PHE A 333 12.16 8.17 -61.54
C PHE A 333 10.70 8.33 -61.03
N ALA A 334 10.14 9.56 -60.87
CA ALA A 334 10.64 10.92 -61.11
C ALA A 334 9.97 12.03 -60.25
N ALA A 335 10.66 13.18 -60.16
CA ALA A 335 10.24 14.61 -60.05
C ALA A 335 8.73 14.99 -59.95
N ALA A 336 8.30 16.13 -59.36
CA ALA A 336 8.87 17.20 -58.50
C ALA A 336 7.66 18.08 -58.02
N GLU A 337 7.69 19.33 -57.50
CA GLU A 337 8.68 20.39 -57.27
C GLU A 337 8.15 21.39 -56.20
N GLY A 338 8.99 22.21 -55.53
CA GLY A 338 8.52 23.31 -54.67
C GLY A 338 9.54 23.85 -53.64
N SER A 339 10.09 25.04 -53.87
CA SER A 339 11.05 25.77 -52.98
C SER A 339 10.34 26.45 -51.78
N GLN A 340 10.98 27.00 -50.72
CA GLN A 340 12.23 27.78 -50.65
C GLN A 340 12.95 27.73 -49.27
N SER A 341 14.26 28.01 -49.27
CA SER A 341 15.05 28.57 -48.15
C SER A 341 14.82 30.11 -48.03
N VAL A 342 15.28 30.91 -47.06
CA VAL A 342 16.42 30.92 -46.10
C VAL A 342 15.93 31.67 -44.80
N GLU A 343 16.61 31.92 -43.68
CA GLU A 343 18.00 32.37 -43.38
C GLU A 343 18.49 31.85 -42.01
N GLU A 344 19.81 31.80 -41.83
CA GLU A 344 20.50 31.59 -40.54
C GLU A 344 20.91 32.95 -39.96
N ASN A 345 20.64 33.22 -38.68
CA ASN A 345 21.09 34.45 -38.01
C ASN A 345 21.39 34.20 -36.52
N ALA A 346 22.66 34.09 -36.17
CA ALA A 346 23.10 33.84 -34.81
C ALA A 346 23.26 35.14 -33.99
N ASN A 347 22.55 35.24 -32.88
CA ASN A 347 22.95 36.04 -31.71
C ASN A 347 22.30 35.47 -30.45
N ALA A 348 23.03 35.45 -29.34
CA ALA A 348 22.69 34.67 -28.16
C ALA A 348 21.83 35.41 -27.13
N VAL A 349 20.97 34.63 -26.46
CA VAL A 349 20.74 34.71 -25.01
C VAL A 349 20.56 33.28 -24.51
N ASP A 350 21.49 32.79 -23.69
CA ASP A 350 21.32 31.49 -23.05
C ASP A 350 20.17 31.55 -22.03
N ALA A 351 19.10 30.82 -22.33
CA ALA A 351 18.21 30.28 -21.32
C ALA A 351 18.51 28.78 -21.22
N PRO A 352 18.63 28.19 -20.03
CA PRO A 352 18.78 26.74 -19.91
C PRO A 352 17.54 26.09 -20.52
N ILE A 353 17.76 25.27 -21.55
CA ILE A 353 16.74 24.32 -22.01
C ILE A 353 16.53 23.37 -20.84
N ALA A 354 15.30 23.31 -20.33
CA ALA A 354 14.92 22.23 -19.43
C ALA A 354 14.82 20.97 -20.30
N ASP A 355 15.66 19.97 -20.05
CA ASP A 355 15.51 18.67 -20.68
C ASP A 355 14.16 18.07 -20.28
N ASP A 356 13.31 17.78 -21.28
CA ASP A 356 12.02 17.12 -21.05
C ASP A 356 12.27 15.72 -20.45
N PRO A 357 11.53 15.32 -19.39
CA PRO A 357 11.79 14.08 -18.68
C PRO A 357 11.70 12.86 -19.62
N PRO A 358 12.62 11.89 -19.52
CA PRO A 358 12.70 10.77 -20.45
C PRO A 358 11.37 10.05 -20.62
N SER A 359 10.84 10.04 -21.85
CA SER A 359 9.49 9.54 -22.15
C SER A 359 9.45 8.63 -23.38
N VAL A 360 8.51 7.69 -23.38
CA VAL A 360 8.29 6.74 -24.49
C VAL A 360 6.81 6.37 -24.60
N ARG A 361 6.33 6.17 -25.84
CA ARG A 361 5.10 5.43 -26.12
C ARG A 361 5.45 4.01 -26.56
N PHE A 362 4.92 3.02 -25.86
CA PHE A 362 5.03 1.61 -26.21
C PHE A 362 3.65 1.05 -26.60
N THR A 363 3.58 0.33 -27.72
CA THR A 363 2.35 -0.25 -28.25
C THR A 363 2.50 -1.77 -28.37
N TRP A 364 1.66 -2.53 -27.68
CA TRP A 364 1.64 -3.99 -27.67
C TRP A 364 0.40 -4.52 -28.37
N THR A 365 0.60 -5.17 -29.53
CA THR A 365 -0.45 -5.91 -30.24
C THR A 365 -0.48 -7.36 -29.76
N ILE A 366 -1.66 -7.87 -29.42
CA ILE A 366 -1.89 -9.18 -28.82
C ILE A 366 -2.88 -9.95 -29.69
N GLU A 367 -2.37 -10.78 -30.59
CA GLU A 367 -3.18 -11.64 -31.47
C GLU A 367 -3.77 -12.84 -30.71
N ASN A 368 -4.85 -13.41 -31.26
CA ASN A 368 -5.54 -14.60 -30.74
C ASN A 368 -6.03 -14.45 -29.28
N PHE A 369 -6.42 -13.24 -28.87
CA PHE A 369 -6.66 -12.84 -27.49
C PHE A 369 -7.69 -13.72 -26.77
N SER A 370 -8.80 -14.07 -27.44
CA SER A 370 -9.84 -14.95 -26.86
C SER A 370 -9.35 -16.37 -26.55
N LYS A 371 -8.24 -16.80 -27.17
CA LYS A 371 -7.63 -18.13 -27.01
C LYS A 371 -6.58 -18.18 -25.90
N LEU A 372 -6.26 -17.05 -25.25
CA LEU A 372 -5.24 -16.98 -24.20
C LEU A 372 -5.63 -17.83 -22.98
N THR A 373 -4.80 -18.81 -22.63
CA THR A 373 -5.05 -19.77 -21.53
C THR A 373 -4.35 -19.43 -20.22
N GLY A 374 -3.26 -18.65 -20.25
CA GLY A 374 -2.49 -18.29 -19.05
C GLY A 374 -3.20 -17.29 -18.14
N LYS A 375 -2.92 -17.35 -16.83
CA LYS A 375 -3.44 -16.39 -15.82
C LYS A 375 -2.94 -14.95 -16.08
N LYS A 376 -1.64 -14.80 -16.38
CA LYS A 376 -0.98 -13.52 -16.72
C LYS A 376 -0.10 -13.63 -17.96
N LEU A 377 0.13 -12.51 -18.64
CA LEU A 377 1.06 -12.35 -19.77
C LEU A 377 1.88 -11.08 -19.60
N TYR A 378 3.10 -11.10 -20.12
CA TYR A 378 4.00 -9.94 -20.18
C TYR A 378 4.28 -9.57 -21.64
N SER A 379 4.45 -8.27 -21.90
CA SER A 379 4.94 -7.78 -23.19
C SER A 379 6.44 -8.02 -23.38
N ASN A 380 6.93 -7.73 -24.59
CA ASN A 380 8.35 -7.46 -24.79
C ASN A 380 8.81 -6.31 -23.89
N VAL A 381 10.09 -6.32 -23.51
CA VAL A 381 10.72 -5.26 -22.71
C VAL A 381 11.00 -4.04 -23.58
N PHE A 382 10.74 -2.86 -23.05
CA PHE A 382 11.09 -1.55 -23.62
C PHE A 382 11.89 -0.71 -22.62
N PHE A 383 12.48 0.39 -23.09
CA PHE A 383 13.47 1.17 -22.36
C PHE A 383 13.09 2.65 -22.30
N VAL A 384 13.16 3.25 -21.12
CA VAL A 384 13.03 4.70 -20.90
C VAL A 384 13.67 5.09 -19.56
N GLY A 385 14.33 6.25 -19.50
CA GLY A 385 15.08 6.71 -18.32
C GLY A 385 16.20 5.77 -17.90
N GLY A 386 16.84 5.07 -18.85
CA GLY A 386 17.83 4.02 -18.58
C GLY A 386 17.26 2.69 -18.04
N TYR A 387 15.97 2.63 -17.73
CA TYR A 387 15.33 1.52 -17.04
C TYR A 387 14.58 0.56 -17.97
N LYS A 388 14.45 -0.71 -17.56
CA LYS A 388 13.72 -1.75 -18.29
C LYS A 388 12.28 -1.86 -17.80
N TRP A 389 11.34 -1.74 -18.73
CA TRP A 389 9.89 -1.76 -18.47
C TRP A 389 9.19 -2.79 -19.35
N ARG A 390 8.06 -3.32 -18.90
CA ARG A 390 7.15 -4.16 -19.70
C ARG A 390 5.71 -3.95 -19.23
N VAL A 391 4.74 -4.23 -20.10
CA VAL A 391 3.32 -4.28 -19.72
C VAL A 391 2.97 -5.67 -19.22
N LEU A 392 2.26 -5.75 -18.11
CA LEU A 392 1.69 -6.98 -17.54
C LEU A 392 0.17 -6.93 -17.68
N ILE A 393 -0.44 -7.99 -18.20
CA ILE A 393 -1.90 -8.14 -18.24
C ILE A 393 -2.39 -9.45 -17.63
N PHE A 394 -3.62 -9.42 -17.14
CA PHE A 394 -4.41 -10.61 -16.80
C PHE A 394 -5.62 -10.61 -17.74
N PRO A 395 -5.59 -11.37 -18.86
CA PRO A 395 -6.58 -11.26 -19.96
C PRO A 395 -8.00 -11.73 -19.57
N LYS A 396 -8.12 -12.37 -18.40
CA LYS A 396 -9.37 -12.85 -17.78
C LYS A 396 -9.58 -12.27 -16.36
N GLY A 397 -8.79 -11.25 -16.01
CA GLY A 397 -8.79 -10.57 -14.72
C GLY A 397 -7.89 -11.21 -13.66
N ASN A 398 -7.32 -10.36 -12.82
CA ASN A 398 -6.49 -10.74 -11.67
C ASN A 398 -7.36 -11.06 -10.42
N ASN A 399 -8.54 -10.43 -10.30
CA ASN A 399 -9.45 -10.62 -9.15
C ASN A 399 -10.93 -10.27 -9.46
N GLY A 400 -11.38 -10.46 -10.71
CA GLY A 400 -12.76 -10.12 -11.12
C GLY A 400 -13.03 -10.31 -12.61
N ASP A 401 -14.20 -9.88 -13.09
CA ASP A 401 -14.67 -9.99 -14.48
C ASP A 401 -14.18 -8.85 -15.39
N CYS A 402 -13.03 -8.26 -15.06
CA CYS A 402 -12.40 -7.16 -15.79
C CYS A 402 -11.00 -7.56 -16.26
N LEU A 403 -10.61 -7.14 -17.47
CA LEU A 403 -9.21 -7.11 -17.89
C LEU A 403 -8.41 -6.29 -16.87
N SER A 404 -7.26 -6.80 -16.43
CA SER A 404 -6.30 -6.08 -15.60
C SER A 404 -5.06 -5.71 -16.42
N VAL A 405 -4.53 -4.50 -16.25
CA VAL A 405 -3.36 -3.97 -16.99
C VAL A 405 -2.45 -3.20 -16.03
N TYR A 406 -1.15 -3.47 -16.12
CA TYR A 406 -0.10 -2.96 -15.25
C TYR A 406 1.16 -2.59 -16.07
N LEU A 407 1.94 -1.65 -15.55
CA LEU A 407 3.32 -1.43 -15.94
C LEU A 407 4.20 -2.16 -14.91
N ASP A 408 5.26 -2.84 -15.36
CA ASP A 408 6.14 -3.66 -14.53
C ASP A 408 7.62 -3.37 -14.86
N VAL A 409 8.45 -3.30 -13.81
CA VAL A 409 9.90 -3.16 -13.92
C VAL A 409 10.50 -4.52 -14.25
N ALA A 410 10.89 -4.70 -15.50
CA ALA A 410 11.24 -6.01 -16.07
C ALA A 410 12.51 -6.65 -15.47
N ASP A 411 13.34 -5.89 -14.77
CA ASP A 411 14.57 -6.32 -14.10
C ASP A 411 14.55 -6.13 -12.58
N SER A 412 13.37 -6.04 -11.98
CA SER A 412 13.14 -5.80 -10.54
C SER A 412 13.85 -6.78 -9.61
N THR A 413 13.76 -8.08 -9.89
CA THR A 413 14.39 -9.17 -9.13
C THR A 413 15.92 -9.21 -9.25
N THR A 414 16.48 -8.50 -10.24
CA THR A 414 17.93 -8.39 -10.49
C THR A 414 18.49 -7.00 -10.21
N SER A 415 17.66 -6.08 -9.70
CA SER A 415 18.04 -4.69 -9.45
C SER A 415 18.69 -4.52 -8.06
N PRO A 416 19.59 -3.53 -7.87
CA PRO A 416 20.33 -3.37 -6.61
C PRO A 416 19.41 -3.17 -5.39
N HIS A 417 19.80 -3.69 -4.23
CA HIS A 417 19.01 -3.57 -3.01
C HIS A 417 18.74 -2.09 -2.66
N GLY A 418 17.46 -1.73 -2.50
CA GLY A 418 17.03 -0.36 -2.24
C GLY A 418 16.75 0.49 -3.48
N TRP A 419 16.69 -0.12 -4.68
CA TRP A 419 16.30 0.59 -5.91
C TRP A 419 14.90 1.21 -5.82
N SER A 420 14.75 2.40 -6.41
CA SER A 420 13.49 3.13 -6.59
C SER A 420 13.47 3.77 -7.98
N ARG A 421 12.31 3.80 -8.65
CA ARG A 421 12.10 4.41 -9.97
C ARG A 421 10.75 5.13 -10.01
N ASN A 422 10.77 6.46 -9.96
CA ASN A 422 9.55 7.26 -10.11
C ASN A 422 9.15 7.35 -11.60
N ALA A 423 7.90 7.01 -11.91
CA ALA A 423 7.34 7.18 -13.24
C ALA A 423 5.89 7.67 -13.23
N LEU A 424 5.60 8.63 -14.11
CA LEU A 424 4.26 9.05 -14.52
C LEU A 424 3.91 8.28 -15.79
N PHE A 425 2.81 7.53 -15.81
CA PHE A 425 2.46 6.70 -16.96
C PHE A 425 0.95 6.60 -17.22
N SER A 426 0.59 6.39 -18.49
CA SER A 426 -0.77 6.07 -18.92
C SER A 426 -0.79 4.67 -19.51
N LEU A 427 -1.72 3.84 -19.06
CA LEU A 427 -2.03 2.55 -19.69
C LEU A 427 -3.33 2.69 -20.47
N ALA A 428 -3.39 2.17 -21.69
CA ALA A 428 -4.57 2.27 -22.55
C ALA A 428 -4.92 0.96 -23.23
N VAL A 429 -6.23 0.72 -23.45
CA VAL A 429 -6.74 -0.33 -24.35
C VAL A 429 -7.39 0.36 -25.54
N VAL A 430 -6.76 0.22 -26.71
CA VAL A 430 -7.06 1.00 -27.91
C VAL A 430 -8.38 0.54 -28.53
N ASN A 431 -9.21 1.51 -28.90
CA ASN A 431 -10.38 1.25 -29.70
C ASN A 431 -10.01 1.25 -31.19
N GLN A 432 -10.05 0.08 -31.82
CA GLN A 432 -9.53 -0.15 -33.18
C GLN A 432 -10.51 0.27 -34.29
N ILE A 433 -11.70 0.76 -33.93
CA ILE A 433 -12.70 1.29 -34.86
C ILE A 433 -12.83 2.82 -34.72
N HIS A 434 -12.81 3.30 -33.47
CA HIS A 434 -13.10 4.68 -33.09
C HIS A 434 -12.12 5.14 -32.01
N SER A 435 -10.98 5.69 -32.42
CA SER A 435 -9.87 6.11 -31.54
C SER A 435 -10.29 6.96 -30.32
N GLU A 436 -11.35 7.77 -30.48
CA GLU A 436 -11.96 8.64 -29.48
C GLU A 436 -12.61 7.90 -28.29
N PHE A 437 -12.86 6.59 -28.43
CA PHE A 437 -13.34 5.72 -27.36
C PHE A 437 -12.24 4.81 -26.79
N THR A 438 -10.96 5.07 -27.08
CA THR A 438 -9.84 4.39 -26.40
C THR A 438 -9.92 4.64 -24.89
N ILE A 439 -9.88 3.58 -24.09
CA ILE A 439 -9.89 3.72 -22.62
C ILE A 439 -8.45 3.78 -22.14
N SER A 440 -8.00 4.96 -21.72
CA SER A 440 -6.74 5.17 -20.99
C SER A 440 -6.98 5.41 -19.50
N LYS A 441 -5.95 5.14 -18.69
CA LYS A 441 -5.89 5.49 -17.26
C LYS A 441 -4.48 5.93 -16.90
N ASP A 442 -4.37 7.16 -16.42
CA ASP A 442 -3.10 7.78 -16.00
C ASP A 442 -2.84 7.50 -14.51
N THR A 443 -1.58 7.26 -14.14
CA THR A 443 -1.14 7.18 -12.74
C THR A 443 0.33 7.56 -12.58
N GLU A 444 0.77 7.71 -11.34
CA GLU A 444 2.14 8.09 -10.95
C GLU A 444 2.54 7.20 -9.77
N HIS A 445 3.70 6.55 -9.84
CA HIS A 445 4.11 5.55 -8.86
C HIS A 445 5.64 5.49 -8.69
N GLU A 446 6.07 5.12 -7.47
CA GLU A 446 7.47 4.90 -7.08
C GLU A 446 7.76 3.40 -7.08
N PHE A 447 8.11 2.86 -8.26
CA PHE A 447 8.40 1.44 -8.43
C PHE A 447 9.62 1.05 -7.61
N ASN A 448 9.52 -0.08 -6.89
CA ASN A 448 10.54 -0.53 -5.96
C ASN A 448 10.55 -2.06 -5.83
N ALA A 449 11.44 -2.61 -5.01
CA ALA A 449 11.60 -4.07 -4.86
C ALA A 449 10.36 -4.82 -4.30
N ARG A 450 9.40 -4.13 -3.67
CA ARG A 450 8.11 -4.70 -3.22
C ARG A 450 6.98 -4.40 -4.18
N GLU A 451 6.96 -3.20 -4.75
CA GLU A 451 5.97 -2.74 -5.72
C GLU A 451 6.66 -2.63 -7.09
N SER A 452 7.01 -3.78 -7.68
CA SER A 452 7.69 -3.82 -8.98
C SER A 452 6.75 -3.64 -10.17
N ASP A 453 5.47 -3.96 -10.00
CA ASP A 453 4.40 -3.66 -10.95
C ASP A 453 3.28 -2.83 -10.31
N TRP A 454 2.67 -1.96 -11.13
CA TRP A 454 1.61 -1.05 -10.70
C TRP A 454 0.62 -0.76 -11.83
N GLY A 455 -0.65 -0.59 -11.49
CA GLY A 455 -1.71 -0.42 -12.48
C GLY A 455 -3.10 -0.72 -11.93
N PHE A 456 -3.92 -1.38 -12.73
CA PHE A 456 -5.36 -1.44 -12.50
C PHE A 456 -5.90 -2.87 -12.59
N THR A 457 -6.30 -3.43 -11.45
CA THR A 457 -7.03 -4.70 -11.32
C THR A 457 -8.30 -4.74 -12.18
N SER A 458 -9.10 -3.67 -12.11
CA SER A 458 -10.27 -3.48 -12.97
C SER A 458 -9.99 -2.40 -14.01
N PHE A 459 -9.26 -2.76 -15.07
CA PHE A 459 -8.99 -1.83 -16.18
C PHE A 459 -10.25 -1.62 -17.03
N MET A 460 -10.78 -2.68 -17.64
CA MET A 460 -11.96 -2.66 -18.51
C MET A 460 -12.81 -3.93 -18.27
N PRO A 461 -14.15 -3.87 -18.18
CA PRO A 461 -14.99 -5.07 -18.07
C PRO A 461 -14.77 -6.02 -19.26
N LEU A 462 -14.70 -7.32 -19.01
CA LEU A 462 -14.51 -8.31 -20.08
C LEU A 462 -15.73 -8.35 -21.02
N SER A 463 -16.93 -8.10 -20.48
CA SER A 463 -18.16 -7.89 -21.27
C SER A 463 -18.05 -6.73 -22.27
N ASP A 464 -17.36 -5.65 -21.90
CA ASP A 464 -17.10 -4.48 -22.74
C ASP A 464 -15.97 -4.74 -23.75
N LEU A 465 -14.94 -5.50 -23.36
CA LEU A 465 -13.82 -5.88 -24.22
C LEU A 465 -14.23 -6.85 -25.34
N TYR A 466 -15.08 -7.83 -25.02
CA TYR A 466 -15.48 -8.91 -25.94
C TYR A 466 -16.72 -8.60 -26.78
N ASP A 467 -17.45 -7.48 -26.60
CA ASP A 467 -18.52 -7.09 -27.54
C ASP A 467 -17.93 -6.59 -28.87
N PRO A 468 -18.15 -7.30 -30.01
CA PRO A 468 -17.59 -6.89 -31.31
C PRO A 468 -18.09 -5.53 -31.80
N ARG A 469 -19.16 -4.99 -31.21
CA ARG A 469 -19.66 -3.63 -31.51
C ARG A 469 -18.83 -2.53 -30.88
N ARG A 470 -18.05 -2.83 -29.84
CA ARG A 470 -17.30 -1.83 -29.07
C ARG A 470 -15.89 -1.57 -29.61
N GLY A 471 -15.32 -2.48 -30.41
CA GLY A 471 -14.11 -2.21 -31.20
C GLY A 471 -12.76 -2.35 -30.48
N TYR A 472 -12.73 -2.75 -29.21
CA TYR A 472 -11.48 -3.01 -28.49
C TYR A 472 -10.81 -4.31 -28.93
N LEU A 473 -11.60 -5.35 -29.22
CA LEU A 473 -11.15 -6.61 -29.80
C LEU A 473 -11.60 -6.72 -31.26
N LEU A 474 -10.68 -6.50 -32.19
CA LEU A 474 -10.92 -6.58 -33.64
C LEU A 474 -10.11 -7.75 -34.21
N ASN A 475 -10.72 -8.61 -35.04
CA ASN A 475 -10.07 -9.80 -35.61
C ASN A 475 -9.34 -10.69 -34.57
N ASP A 476 -9.96 -10.87 -33.39
CA ASP A 476 -9.36 -11.60 -32.24
C ASP A 476 -8.01 -11.04 -31.77
N THR A 477 -7.77 -9.74 -32.04
CA THR A 477 -6.55 -9.01 -31.68
C THR A 477 -6.90 -7.85 -30.77
N CYS A 478 -6.17 -7.70 -29.66
CA CYS A 478 -6.27 -6.59 -28.72
C CYS A 478 -5.01 -5.72 -28.83
N ILE A 479 -5.13 -4.41 -28.61
CA ILE A 479 -3.98 -3.49 -28.61
C ILE A 479 -3.96 -2.74 -27.28
N VAL A 480 -2.83 -2.84 -26.58
CA VAL A 480 -2.57 -2.16 -25.31
C VAL A 480 -1.42 -1.17 -25.52
N GLU A 481 -1.56 0.06 -25.03
CA GLU A 481 -0.50 1.07 -25.06
C GLU A 481 -0.06 1.47 -23.66
N ALA A 482 1.22 1.84 -23.54
CA ALA A 482 1.83 2.40 -22.35
C ALA A 482 2.63 3.66 -22.73
N ASP A 483 2.13 4.83 -22.36
CA ASP A 483 2.93 6.06 -22.33
C ASP A 483 3.65 6.10 -20.98
N VAL A 484 4.97 6.13 -20.96
CA VAL A 484 5.77 6.10 -19.72
C VAL A 484 6.74 7.28 -19.72
N VAL A 485 6.71 8.09 -18.67
CA VAL A 485 7.62 9.20 -18.39
C VAL A 485 8.37 8.89 -17.10
N VAL A 486 9.69 8.71 -17.18
CA VAL A 486 10.54 8.54 -16.00
C VAL A 486 10.85 9.90 -15.41
N LEU A 487 10.63 10.04 -14.11
CA LEU A 487 10.95 11.25 -13.37
C LEU A 487 12.34 11.05 -12.76
N GLU A 488 13.36 11.66 -13.36
CA GLU A 488 14.72 11.58 -12.83
C GLU A 488 14.79 12.20 -11.43
N VAL A 489 15.39 11.45 -10.51
CA VAL A 489 15.90 12.03 -9.27
C VAL A 489 17.19 12.73 -9.65
N LEU A 490 17.18 14.07 -9.61
CA LEU A 490 18.43 14.83 -9.68
C LEU A 490 19.27 14.50 -8.44
N GLU A 491 20.27 13.65 -8.64
CA GLU A 491 21.38 13.50 -7.70
C GLU A 491 22.22 14.78 -7.76
N GLU A 492 21.81 15.82 -7.04
CA GLU A 492 22.68 16.96 -6.75
C GLU A 492 23.90 16.43 -5.99
N GLU A 493 25.08 16.48 -6.64
CA GLU A 493 26.35 15.98 -6.11
C GLU A 493 26.61 16.49 -4.68
N GLU A 494 27.25 15.67 -3.84
CA GLU A 494 27.48 15.97 -2.41
C GLU A 494 28.07 17.37 -2.17
N MET A 495 27.20 18.33 -1.83
CA MET A 495 27.63 19.68 -1.48
C MET A 495 28.26 19.65 -0.08
N SER A 496 29.57 19.38 -0.05
CA SER A 496 30.37 19.16 1.16
C SER A 496 30.13 20.27 2.20
N VAL A 497 29.54 19.90 3.34
CA VAL A 497 29.24 20.85 4.42
C VAL A 497 30.54 21.46 4.97
N PRO A 498 30.70 22.79 5.01
CA PRO A 498 31.90 23.42 5.54
C PRO A 498 32.12 23.08 7.02
N HIS A 499 33.29 22.55 7.34
CA HIS A 499 33.64 22.13 8.70
C HIS A 499 33.77 23.34 9.63
N PHE A 500 32.83 23.51 10.56
CA PHE A 500 32.80 24.65 11.48
C PHE A 500 33.55 24.31 12.78
N GLU A 501 34.82 24.72 12.87
CA GLU A 501 35.64 24.52 14.07
C GLU A 501 35.10 25.31 15.26
N PHE A 502 34.54 24.62 16.26
CA PHE A 502 34.30 25.21 17.58
C PHE A 502 35.58 25.18 18.42
N ALA A 503 36.25 26.33 18.50
CA ALA A 503 37.43 26.51 19.33
C ALA A 503 37.09 26.33 20.82
N ALA A 504 37.92 25.55 21.54
CA ALA A 504 37.72 25.26 22.94
C ALA A 504 37.95 26.47 23.87
N GLY A 505 37.14 26.57 24.93
CA GLY A 505 37.32 27.51 26.05
C GLY A 505 37.14 26.78 27.39
N GLU A 506 38.07 26.97 28.32
CA GLU A 506 38.19 26.10 29.50
C GLU A 506 37.27 26.49 30.68
N GLY A 507 36.50 25.50 31.15
CA GLY A 507 36.35 25.11 32.56
C GLY A 507 35.93 26.14 33.64
N SER A 508 34.82 25.84 34.32
CA SER A 508 34.69 25.98 35.80
C SER A 508 33.54 25.12 36.36
N GLN A 509 33.55 24.90 37.68
CA GLN A 509 32.74 23.91 38.41
C GLN A 509 31.34 24.42 38.83
N PRO A 510 30.40 23.51 39.19
CA PRO A 510 28.99 23.85 39.43
C PRO A 510 28.71 24.54 40.77
N VAL A 511 27.58 25.26 40.83
CA VAL A 511 26.98 25.85 42.04
C VAL A 511 25.46 25.60 42.01
N GLU A 512 24.84 25.58 43.18
CA GLU A 512 23.53 24.96 43.49
C GLU A 512 22.27 25.69 42.98
N GLU A 513 21.11 25.04 43.16
CA GLU A 513 19.78 25.55 42.84
C GLU A 513 19.50 26.98 43.37
N ASN A 514 18.86 27.80 42.53
CA ASN A 514 17.88 28.75 43.03
C ASN A 514 16.80 29.02 41.98
N ALA A 515 15.53 29.00 42.37
CA ALA A 515 14.41 29.16 41.46
C ALA A 515 14.03 30.63 41.28
N ASN A 516 14.09 31.14 40.04
CA ASN A 516 13.24 32.23 39.54
C ASN A 516 13.24 32.23 38.01
N ALA A 517 12.06 32.37 37.40
CA ALA A 517 11.93 32.46 35.95
C ALA A 517 12.12 33.90 35.46
N VAL A 518 12.82 34.05 34.34
CA VAL A 518 12.89 35.27 33.51
C VAL A 518 13.15 34.83 32.07
N ASP A 519 12.55 35.53 31.10
CA ASP A 519 12.52 35.10 29.70
C ASP A 519 13.93 34.91 29.11
N ALA A 520 14.19 33.71 28.60
CA ALA A 520 15.15 33.54 27.51
C ALA A 520 14.48 34.03 26.21
N PRO A 521 15.18 34.78 25.33
CA PRO A 521 14.61 35.17 24.06
C PRO A 521 14.32 33.92 23.23
N ILE A 522 13.06 33.80 22.78
CA ILE A 522 12.69 32.78 21.79
C ILE A 522 13.46 33.11 20.51
N VAL A 523 14.43 32.25 20.17
CA VAL A 523 15.05 32.26 18.85
C VAL A 523 14.10 31.48 17.95
N ASP A 524 13.50 32.16 16.98
CA ASP A 524 12.61 31.50 16.03
C ASP A 524 13.36 30.36 15.31
N PRO A 525 12.76 29.17 15.20
CA PRO A 525 13.38 28.03 14.53
C PRO A 525 13.66 28.38 13.05
N PRO A 526 14.82 27.97 12.48
CA PRO A 526 15.20 28.36 11.12
C PRO A 526 14.17 27.82 10.11
N SER A 527 13.38 28.71 9.54
CA SER A 527 12.38 28.37 8.53
C SER A 527 12.94 28.40 7.12
N VAL A 528 12.37 27.59 6.24
CA VAL A 528 12.68 27.54 4.81
C VAL A 528 11.39 27.85 4.06
N ARG A 529 11.44 28.86 3.20
CA ARG A 529 10.36 29.17 2.26
C ARG A 529 10.55 28.45 0.94
N PHE A 530 9.53 27.69 0.58
CA PHE A 530 9.39 27.02 -0.70
C PHE A 530 8.28 27.69 -1.52
N THR A 531 8.57 28.00 -2.79
CA THR A 531 7.60 28.60 -3.72
C THR A 531 7.30 27.62 -4.87
N TRP A 532 6.01 27.43 -5.17
CA TRP A 532 5.50 26.55 -6.22
C TRP A 532 4.60 27.34 -7.18
N LYS A 533 5.07 27.51 -8.41
CA LYS A 533 4.31 28.11 -9.52
C LYS A 533 3.54 27.01 -10.25
N ILE A 534 2.25 27.21 -10.50
CA ILE A 534 1.36 26.28 -11.18
C ILE A 534 0.69 27.00 -12.34
N GLU A 535 1.14 26.74 -13.55
CA GLU A 535 0.60 27.35 -14.78
C GLU A 535 -0.60 26.56 -15.33
N ASN A 536 -1.43 27.21 -16.15
CA ASN A 536 -2.64 26.62 -16.75
C ASN A 536 -3.65 26.10 -15.69
N PHE A 537 -3.74 26.78 -14.54
CA PHE A 537 -4.44 26.31 -13.34
C PHE A 537 -5.91 25.95 -13.59
N SER A 538 -6.65 26.75 -14.38
CA SER A 538 -8.04 26.50 -14.74
C SER A 538 -8.26 25.19 -15.51
N LYS A 539 -7.22 24.70 -16.20
CA LYS A 539 -7.26 23.51 -17.07
C LYS A 539 -6.97 22.22 -16.31
N LEU A 540 -6.57 22.30 -15.02
CA LEU A 540 -6.21 21.14 -14.20
C LEU A 540 -7.38 20.14 -14.06
N THR A 541 -7.24 18.95 -14.64
CA THR A 541 -8.23 17.86 -14.55
C THR A 541 -8.04 16.96 -13.32
N ARG A 542 -6.80 16.86 -12.81
CA ARG A 542 -6.41 15.98 -11.69
C ARG A 542 -7.11 16.38 -10.38
N LYS A 543 -7.57 15.40 -9.58
CA LYS A 543 -8.23 15.62 -8.28
C LYS A 543 -7.28 16.19 -7.22
N LYS A 544 -6.04 15.70 -7.20
CA LYS A 544 -4.94 16.18 -6.36
C LYS A 544 -3.68 16.42 -7.18
N LEU A 545 -2.77 17.23 -6.64
CA LEU A 545 -1.44 17.52 -7.15
C LEU A 545 -0.44 17.50 -5.99
N TYR A 546 0.81 17.15 -6.27
CA TYR A 546 1.94 17.35 -5.37
C TYR A 546 2.92 18.35 -5.99
N SER A 547 3.60 19.13 -5.15
CA SER A 547 4.79 19.86 -5.57
C SER A 547 5.99 18.93 -5.70
N ARG A 548 7.07 19.42 -6.32
CA ARG A 548 8.42 18.86 -6.12
C ARG A 548 8.75 18.79 -4.62
N ILE A 549 9.63 17.86 -4.25
CA ILE A 549 10.16 17.73 -2.89
C ILE A 549 11.10 18.91 -2.59
N PHE A 550 11.13 19.33 -1.32
CA PHE A 550 12.09 20.28 -0.76
C PHE A 550 12.55 19.84 0.64
N PHE A 551 13.72 20.31 1.07
CA PHE A 551 14.37 19.85 2.29
C PHE A 551 14.32 20.91 3.40
N VAL A 552 13.88 20.50 4.60
CA VAL A 552 13.84 21.37 5.79
C VAL A 552 14.15 20.54 7.03
N GLY A 553 15.10 20.98 7.85
CA GLY A 553 15.55 20.23 9.04
C GLY A 553 16.14 18.85 8.72
N GLY A 554 16.71 18.65 7.51
CA GLY A 554 17.17 17.35 7.02
C GLY A 554 16.08 16.43 6.49
N TYR A 555 14.81 16.86 6.49
CA TYR A 555 13.66 16.03 6.13
C TYR A 555 13.02 16.42 4.79
N LYS A 556 12.43 15.45 4.10
CA LYS A 556 11.79 15.60 2.78
C LYS A 556 10.32 16.03 2.92
N TRP A 557 9.99 17.20 2.39
CA TRP A 557 8.64 17.79 2.42
C TRP A 557 8.13 18.06 1.01
N ARG A 558 6.81 18.08 0.82
CA ARG A 558 6.14 18.56 -0.40
C ARG A 558 4.78 19.18 -0.06
N VAL A 559 4.24 20.01 -0.95
CA VAL A 559 2.87 20.55 -0.81
C VAL A 559 1.90 19.64 -1.56
N LEU A 560 0.85 19.17 -0.87
CA LEU A 560 -0.28 18.46 -1.45
C LEU A 560 -1.44 19.44 -1.65
N MET A 561 -1.92 19.58 -2.89
CA MET A 561 -3.05 20.45 -3.25
C MET A 561 -4.21 19.66 -3.85
N TYR A 562 -5.45 20.09 -3.57
CA TYR A 562 -6.64 19.70 -4.32
C TYR A 562 -7.19 20.95 -5.03
N PRO A 563 -6.88 21.19 -6.32
CA PRO A 563 -7.17 22.46 -7.02
C PRO A 563 -8.67 22.71 -7.27
N LYS A 564 -9.51 21.68 -7.07
CA LYS A 564 -10.98 21.71 -7.12
C LYS A 564 -11.62 21.28 -5.78
N GLY A 565 -10.83 21.27 -4.72
CA GLY A 565 -11.24 20.95 -3.35
C GLY A 565 -11.28 19.47 -3.00
N ASN A 566 -10.93 19.16 -1.75
CA ASN A 566 -11.01 17.83 -1.17
C ASN A 566 -12.40 17.58 -0.59
N ASN A 567 -13.37 17.39 -1.50
CA ASN A 567 -14.81 17.27 -1.19
C ASN A 567 -15.44 18.57 -0.62
N THR A 568 -14.83 19.72 -0.93
CA THR A 568 -15.25 21.09 -0.58
C THR A 568 -15.30 21.97 -1.83
N ASP A 569 -15.98 23.11 -1.75
CA ASP A 569 -15.99 24.19 -2.75
C ASP A 569 -14.83 25.20 -2.56
N HIS A 570 -13.79 24.77 -1.86
CA HIS A 570 -12.60 25.53 -1.50
C HIS A 570 -11.36 24.82 -2.06
N LEU A 571 -10.33 25.57 -2.45
CA LEU A 571 -8.98 25.05 -2.59
C LEU A 571 -8.58 24.36 -1.28
N SER A 572 -8.01 23.16 -1.35
CA SER A 572 -7.40 22.48 -0.20
C SER A 572 -5.89 22.40 -0.38
N MET A 573 -5.13 22.69 0.68
CA MET A 573 -3.66 22.59 0.67
C MET A 573 -3.13 22.03 1.99
N TYR A 574 -2.14 21.15 1.89
CA TYR A 574 -1.51 20.42 2.98
C TYR A 574 0.01 20.40 2.78
N LEU A 575 0.77 20.38 3.87
CA LEU A 575 2.18 20.00 3.87
C LEU A 575 2.24 18.49 4.08
N ASP A 576 3.04 17.78 3.29
CA ASP A 576 3.16 16.31 3.30
C ASP A 576 4.63 15.89 3.43
N VAL A 577 4.87 14.87 4.24
CA VAL A 577 6.18 14.23 4.40
C VAL A 577 6.38 13.22 3.27
N ALA A 578 7.23 13.59 2.31
CA ALA A 578 7.32 12.88 1.03
C ALA A 578 7.91 11.46 1.15
N ASP A 579 8.73 11.22 2.19
CA ASP A 579 9.37 9.93 2.53
C ASP A 579 8.67 9.21 3.70
N SER A 580 7.40 9.51 3.95
CA SER A 580 6.64 9.03 5.13
C SER A 580 6.46 7.51 5.19
N THR A 581 6.33 6.86 4.02
CA THR A 581 6.20 5.40 3.84
C THR A 581 7.53 4.66 3.97
N THR A 582 8.65 5.32 3.64
CA THR A 582 10.01 4.75 3.68
C THR A 582 10.79 5.14 4.93
N SER A 583 10.28 6.06 5.75
CA SER A 583 10.94 6.56 6.96
C SER A 583 11.01 5.50 8.08
N PRO A 584 12.02 5.54 8.97
CA PRO A 584 12.22 4.54 10.01
C PRO A 584 11.02 4.32 10.94
N HIS A 585 10.80 3.09 11.38
CA HIS A 585 9.64 2.73 12.20
C HIS A 585 9.60 3.53 13.51
N GLY A 586 8.51 4.27 13.74
CA GLY A 586 8.35 5.17 14.90
C GLY A 586 8.87 6.60 14.67
N TRP A 587 9.20 6.99 13.42
CA TRP A 587 9.57 8.36 13.11
C TRP A 587 8.49 9.37 13.52
N SER A 588 8.92 10.53 14.02
CA SER A 588 8.05 11.69 14.20
C SER A 588 8.83 12.98 14.00
N ARG A 589 8.20 13.96 13.33
CA ARG A 589 8.80 15.25 12.97
C ARG A 589 7.82 16.35 13.35
N LYS A 590 8.15 17.18 14.34
CA LYS A 590 7.31 18.33 14.71
C LYS A 590 7.71 19.54 13.85
N ALA A 591 6.74 20.25 13.28
CA ALA A 591 6.99 21.44 12.49
C ALA A 591 5.90 22.50 12.69
N LEU A 592 6.34 23.76 12.75
CA LEU A 592 5.51 24.94 12.57
C LEU A 592 5.58 25.32 11.09
N PHE A 593 4.43 25.52 10.44
CA PHE A 593 4.43 25.89 9.02
C PHE A 593 3.24 26.76 8.64
N SER A 594 3.44 27.59 7.61
CA SER A 594 2.37 28.28 6.91
C SER A 594 2.29 27.86 5.45
N LEU A 595 1.07 27.83 4.92
CA LEU A 595 0.78 27.65 3.50
C LEU A 595 0.09 28.92 3.01
N ALA A 596 0.44 29.40 1.82
CA ALA A 596 -0.08 30.64 1.26
C ALA A 596 -0.45 30.51 -0.23
N VAL A 597 -1.47 31.25 -0.66
CA VAL A 597 -1.73 31.55 -2.07
C VAL A 597 -1.40 33.02 -2.29
N VAL A 598 -0.36 33.27 -3.08
CA VAL A 598 0.20 34.61 -3.31
C VAL A 598 -0.76 35.44 -4.14
N ASN A 599 -1.01 36.68 -3.70
CA ASN A 599 -1.69 37.66 -4.50
C ASN A 599 -0.68 38.36 -5.42
N GLN A 600 -0.78 38.08 -6.71
CA GLN A 600 0.21 38.48 -7.73
C GLN A 600 0.06 39.93 -8.21
N ILE A 601 -0.96 40.65 -7.72
CA ILE A 601 -1.18 42.08 -8.00
C ILE A 601 -0.87 42.92 -6.76
N HIS A 602 -1.30 42.45 -5.58
CA HIS A 602 -1.27 43.16 -4.31
C HIS A 602 -0.82 42.23 -3.19
N SER A 603 0.49 42.15 -2.95
CA SER A 603 1.12 41.22 -2.00
C SER A 603 0.49 41.21 -0.59
N GLU A 604 -0.04 42.35 -0.14
CA GLU A 604 -0.73 42.55 1.13
C GLU A 604 -2.05 41.78 1.29
N PHE A 605 -2.63 41.31 0.18
CA PHE A 605 -3.80 40.43 0.15
C PHE A 605 -3.43 38.97 -0.13
N THR A 606 -2.16 38.56 0.02
CA THR A 606 -1.76 37.15 0.01
C THR A 606 -2.46 36.40 1.14
N LEU A 607 -3.22 35.36 0.82
CA LEU A 607 -3.90 34.55 1.83
C LEU A 607 -2.93 33.49 2.34
N SER A 608 -2.44 33.67 3.56
CA SER A 608 -1.67 32.66 4.30
C SER A 608 -2.49 32.06 5.45
N LYS A 609 -2.20 30.80 5.80
CA LYS A 609 -2.66 30.16 7.04
C LYS A 609 -1.52 29.38 7.67
N GLU A 610 -1.29 29.60 8.96
CA GLU A 610 -0.25 28.96 9.77
C GLU A 610 -0.85 27.88 10.67
N THR A 611 -0.09 26.81 10.93
CA THR A 611 -0.43 25.76 11.88
C THR A 611 0.82 25.03 12.38
N GLU A 612 0.71 24.33 13.50
CA GLU A 612 1.74 23.45 14.03
C GLU A 612 1.25 22.00 13.92
N HIS A 613 2.13 21.07 13.52
CA HIS A 613 1.81 19.65 13.52
C HIS A 613 2.97 18.75 13.94
N GLN A 614 2.63 17.56 14.42
CA GLN A 614 3.56 16.47 14.71
C GLN A 614 3.34 15.33 13.72
N PHE A 615 4.04 15.41 12.59
CA PHE A 615 3.99 14.44 11.52
C PHE A 615 4.56 13.09 11.98
N ASN A 616 4.00 12.01 11.44
CA ASN A 616 4.35 10.62 11.74
C ASN A 616 3.72 9.69 10.68
N ALA A 617 3.99 8.37 10.73
CA ALA A 617 3.49 7.42 9.73
C ALA A 617 1.95 7.36 9.56
N LEU A 618 1.16 7.75 10.57
CA LEU A 618 -0.31 7.82 10.50
C LEU A 618 -0.83 9.21 10.10
N LYS A 619 0.06 10.22 10.08
CA LYS A 619 -0.23 11.62 9.72
C LYS A 619 0.96 12.18 8.93
N SER A 620 1.11 11.67 7.70
CA SER A 620 2.13 12.12 6.76
C SER A 620 1.84 13.52 6.22
N ASP A 621 0.56 13.85 6.02
CA ASP A 621 0.10 15.19 5.63
C ASP A 621 -0.73 15.90 6.70
N TRP A 622 -0.69 17.24 6.67
CA TRP A 622 -1.50 18.11 7.53
C TRP A 622 -1.72 19.48 6.88
N GLY A 623 -2.87 20.12 7.16
CA GLY A 623 -3.20 21.43 6.62
C GLY A 623 -4.69 21.71 6.55
N PHE A 624 -5.14 22.33 5.45
CA PHE A 624 -6.41 23.05 5.38
C PHE A 624 -7.29 22.54 4.23
N THR A 625 -8.28 21.70 4.56
CA THR A 625 -9.33 21.21 3.63
C THR A 625 -10.17 22.34 3.02
N SER A 626 -10.30 23.47 3.74
CA SER A 626 -10.89 24.71 3.23
C SER A 626 -9.87 25.85 3.37
N PHE A 627 -8.93 25.94 2.42
CA PHE A 627 -7.92 26.99 2.38
C PHE A 627 -8.51 28.31 1.86
N MET A 628 -8.95 28.35 0.59
CA MET A 628 -9.52 29.54 -0.06
C MET A 628 -10.81 29.13 -0.80
N PRO A 629 -11.91 29.91 -0.75
CA PRO A 629 -13.08 29.64 -1.58
C PRO A 629 -12.70 29.62 -3.06
N LEU A 630 -13.20 28.67 -3.85
CA LEU A 630 -12.86 28.64 -5.30
C LEU A 630 -13.44 29.87 -6.03
N SER A 631 -14.54 30.46 -5.54
CA SER A 631 -15.04 31.76 -5.99
C SER A 631 -14.01 32.89 -5.90
N ASP A 632 -13.15 32.83 -4.87
CA ASP A 632 -12.20 33.88 -4.53
C ASP A 632 -10.91 33.70 -5.32
N LEU A 633 -10.51 32.44 -5.54
CA LEU A 633 -9.36 32.04 -6.35
C LEU A 633 -9.56 32.35 -7.84
N TYR A 634 -10.75 32.05 -8.39
CA TYR A 634 -11.06 32.20 -9.81
C TYR A 634 -11.61 33.59 -10.21
N ASP A 635 -11.76 34.54 -9.27
CA ASP A 635 -12.13 35.93 -9.61
C ASP A 635 -10.89 36.69 -10.15
N PRO A 636 -10.86 37.08 -11.45
CA PRO A 636 -9.71 37.74 -12.06
C PRO A 636 -9.43 39.13 -11.45
N HIS A 637 -10.36 39.73 -10.71
CA HIS A 637 -10.14 41.00 -10.03
C HIS A 637 -9.40 40.85 -8.69
N ARG A 638 -9.27 39.61 -8.18
CA ARG A 638 -8.68 39.34 -6.85
C ARG A 638 -7.21 38.97 -6.90
N GLY A 639 -6.63 38.72 -8.08
CA GLY A 639 -5.18 38.66 -8.28
C GLY A 639 -4.47 37.39 -7.84
N TYR A 640 -5.17 36.36 -7.36
CA TYR A 640 -4.57 35.07 -7.02
C TYR A 640 -4.21 34.22 -8.24
N LEU A 641 -5.02 34.30 -9.31
CA LEU A 641 -4.70 33.76 -10.63
C LEU A 641 -4.38 34.90 -11.60
N LEU A 642 -3.13 35.00 -12.02
CA LEU A 642 -2.66 35.94 -13.05
C LEU A 642 -2.17 35.14 -14.25
N ASN A 643 -2.64 35.46 -15.47
CA ASN A 643 -2.32 34.69 -16.69
C ASN A 643 -2.54 33.16 -16.54
N ASP A 644 -3.64 32.77 -15.89
CA ASP A 644 -3.96 31.37 -15.53
C ASP A 644 -2.85 30.65 -14.73
N THR A 645 -2.04 31.41 -13.99
CA THR A 645 -0.99 30.91 -13.10
C THR A 645 -1.38 31.14 -11.65
N CYS A 646 -1.30 30.10 -10.82
CA CYS A 646 -1.34 30.18 -9.37
C CYS A 646 0.09 30.17 -8.82
N ILE A 647 0.35 30.88 -7.72
CA ILE A 647 1.60 30.79 -6.97
C ILE A 647 1.27 30.44 -5.52
N VAL A 648 1.85 29.35 -5.06
CA VAL A 648 1.75 28.85 -3.68
C VAL A 648 3.09 29.04 -2.99
N GLU A 649 3.06 29.40 -1.72
CA GLU A 649 4.24 29.35 -0.85
C GLU A 649 3.98 28.44 0.36
N ALA A 650 5.03 27.77 0.82
CA ALA A 650 5.07 27.05 2.08
C ALA A 650 6.28 27.55 2.86
N ASP A 651 6.06 28.11 4.05
CA ASP A 651 7.14 28.52 4.96
C ASP A 651 7.15 27.50 6.11
N VAL A 652 8.23 26.74 6.26
CA VAL A 652 8.28 25.56 7.13
C VAL A 652 9.48 25.66 8.06
N ALA A 653 9.26 25.48 9.37
CA ALA A 653 10.29 25.38 10.39
C ALA A 653 10.13 24.07 11.17
N VAL A 654 11.19 23.26 11.19
CA VAL A 654 11.22 22.01 11.98
C VAL A 654 11.59 22.33 13.42
N LEU A 655 10.82 21.81 14.37
CA LEU A 655 11.04 21.94 15.80
C LEU A 655 11.81 20.70 16.27
N GLU A 656 12.98 20.90 16.90
CA GLU A 656 13.79 19.79 17.38
C GLU A 656 13.04 18.92 18.39
N VAL A 657 13.04 17.61 18.15
CA VAL A 657 12.58 16.62 19.13
C VAL A 657 13.78 16.24 19.98
N VAL A 658 13.79 16.68 21.24
CA VAL A 658 14.79 16.22 22.22
C VAL A 658 14.54 14.74 22.48
N ASP A 659 15.41 13.89 21.94
CA ASP A 659 15.28 12.44 22.02
C ASP A 659 15.61 11.97 23.45
N VAL A 660 14.57 11.60 24.22
CA VAL A 660 14.68 11.22 25.65
C VAL A 660 15.21 9.78 25.80
N LYS A 661 16.43 9.56 25.29
CA LYS A 661 17.20 8.32 25.39
C LYS A 661 18.66 8.51 25.80
N SER A 662 19.13 9.74 25.95
CA SER A 662 20.52 10.07 26.32
C SER A 662 20.73 10.38 27.81
N SER A 663 19.69 10.31 28.66
CA SER A 663 19.75 10.67 30.09
C SER A 663 19.25 9.58 31.05
N MET A 664 19.86 8.41 31.02
CA MET A 664 19.98 7.57 32.23
C MET A 664 21.43 7.63 32.73
N PRO A 665 21.69 7.94 34.01
CA PRO A 665 23.05 7.88 34.54
C PRO A 665 23.53 6.43 34.59
N ASN A 666 24.79 6.22 34.22
CA ASN A 666 25.40 4.89 34.17
C ASN A 666 25.42 4.24 35.57
N LEU A 667 24.81 3.05 35.73
CA LEU A 667 24.59 2.41 37.03
C LEU A 667 25.66 1.38 37.43
N ASP A 668 26.74 1.24 36.64
CA ASP A 668 27.84 0.30 36.88
C ASP A 668 28.83 0.75 37.98
N SER A 669 28.34 1.13 39.17
CA SER A 669 29.21 1.36 40.34
C SER A 669 28.54 1.20 41.72
N LEU A 670 27.99 0.02 42.02
CA LEU A 670 27.70 -0.40 43.41
C LEU A 670 28.41 -1.72 43.76
N SER A 671 29.70 -1.62 44.08
CA SER A 671 30.46 -2.72 44.67
C SER A 671 29.96 -3.05 46.08
N ILE A 672 29.64 -4.32 46.33
CA ILE A 672 29.31 -4.83 47.67
C ILE A 672 30.50 -4.64 48.61
N ASN A 673 30.30 -3.94 49.74
CA ASN A 673 31.23 -3.87 50.87
C ASN A 673 30.49 -3.36 52.13
N GLY A 674 30.50 -4.13 53.23
CA GLY A 674 30.00 -3.72 54.55
C GLY A 674 28.85 -4.56 55.07
#